data_AF-A0A1G8EBX6-F1
#
_entry.id   AF-A0A1G8EBX6-F1
#
_cell.length_a   1.000
_cell.length_b   1.000
_cell.length_c   1.000
_cell.angle_alpha   90.00
_cell.angle_beta   90.00
_cell.angle_gamma   90.00
#
_symmetry.space_group_name_H-M   'P 1'
#
loop_
_entity.id
_entity.type
_entity.pdbx_description
1 polymer ?
#
loop_
_entity_poly.entity_id
_entity_poly.type
_entity_poly.pdbx_seq_one_letter_code
_entity_poly.pdbx_strand_id
1 'polypeptide(L)'
;MKNNQIYDKIYEIAKSLSSKSTTFTRSDLSYELKSLGVKNDSFDVNTLVWDTYLHFNKDIRVKKAFVNNEQNNTIIDEHELYIQLQEGDSQAVFAVMQDSIDNIQRSVYLLEQQFGVDINAFVAEKGTAMIARIVGTSGTMKVQQEASALFNNYNIMINNYEESKDSIIELIEDFLVLRENVLAIYREYSQALIDVFGDSIKLIAPELFDFNHIKWLDTKGMLESVSLEYDKLATSCGVLVGEIGEGFKKSLNTAAKYSKVSKNGKVALGLAVVGMLTHYVEAEQKTTMMKQELLKLKGKIKEDVTTVKADMGRLMEIYKTLNELYIPKAQVFYGSSREVLSQELKGLITSIYNTAELQALKAERDQVLKEYNLLGNRILDENRSIEYYKSNIQELKQLLEDGKDEYEMVLQVKPQKPMMLVNALSFGAKNKTYNRELYDWSIKGAPVVSAYEEAKVSLKLDMEELSGQQENFKLDTANYNQLKGKLDRVNRVIADKLEVSDDVKIGVGSQLGPYISLLRIAKDIVNSKLDQRLVNTISINKHEEVKLPAEIEQNVNNFIQGMRQNLVVNDFVSKEVTEEFFDATFMKEEDQKKIDKEKLDENSVYGAQDLKLMINSQNKAVQAGIGYFESWLQLQNEVKLSVEASRYYDQQMEQMEEEFRKNIASIDNKAELLRAIISRINKAGSPETLKEGMLMLAEISGDKLSKNDVIQLLKGDKIIKI
;
A
#
# COMPACT_ATOMS: atom_id res chain seq x y z
N MET A 1 28.82 -22.41 25.21
CA MET A 1 28.97 -21.32 26.21
C MET A 1 28.50 -19.96 25.69
N LYS A 2 28.97 -19.46 24.52
CA LYS A 2 28.46 -18.19 23.95
C LYS A 2 26.96 -18.21 23.58
N ASN A 3 26.47 -19.27 22.94
CA ASN A 3 25.06 -19.32 22.53
C ASN A 3 24.08 -19.34 23.72
N ASN A 4 24.39 -20.04 24.82
CA ASN A 4 23.52 -20.03 26.00
C ASN A 4 23.34 -18.62 26.58
N GLN A 5 24.39 -17.80 26.59
CA GLN A 5 24.29 -16.40 27.06
C GLN A 5 23.41 -15.54 26.14
N ILE A 6 23.45 -15.81 24.83
CA ILE A 6 22.57 -15.16 23.86
C ILE A 6 21.13 -15.59 24.09
N TYR A 7 20.86 -16.89 24.23
CA TYR A 7 19.51 -17.40 24.48
C TYR A 7 18.92 -16.85 25.79
N ASP A 8 19.71 -16.79 26.86
CA ASP A 8 19.29 -16.18 28.14
C ASP A 8 18.93 -14.70 27.96
N LYS A 9 19.75 -13.92 27.22
CA LYS A 9 19.48 -12.50 26.95
C LYS A 9 18.22 -12.31 26.10
N ILE A 10 18.03 -13.12 25.04
CA ILE A 10 16.81 -13.10 24.21
C ILE A 10 15.58 -13.40 25.08
N TYR A 11 15.66 -14.42 25.94
CA TYR A 11 14.55 -14.82 26.80
C TYR A 11 14.17 -13.75 27.84
N GLU A 12 15.16 -13.09 28.45
CA GLU A 12 14.91 -12.00 29.40
C GLU A 12 14.33 -10.76 28.71
N ILE A 13 14.77 -10.44 27.49
CA ILE A 13 14.12 -9.40 26.67
C ILE A 13 12.65 -9.79 26.40
N ALA A 14 12.39 -11.04 25.97
CA ALA A 14 11.05 -11.51 25.67
C ALA A 14 10.09 -11.42 26.88
N LYS A 15 10.57 -11.75 28.08
CA LYS A 15 9.82 -11.55 29.33
C LYS A 15 9.51 -10.08 29.60
N SER A 16 10.50 -9.20 29.45
CA SER A 16 10.33 -7.76 29.65
C SER A 16 9.29 -7.19 28.69
N LEU A 17 9.40 -7.54 27.40
CA LEU A 17 8.46 -7.12 26.35
C LEU A 17 7.04 -7.63 26.61
N SER A 18 6.90 -8.91 26.96
CA SER A 18 5.60 -9.49 27.31
C SER A 18 4.95 -8.81 28.52
N SER A 19 5.73 -8.33 29.50
CA SER A 19 5.19 -7.60 30.66
C SER A 19 4.71 -6.19 30.34
N LYS A 20 5.22 -5.59 29.25
CA LYS A 20 4.89 -4.25 28.77
C LYS A 20 3.87 -4.25 27.63
N SER A 21 3.49 -5.42 27.12
CA SER A 21 2.67 -5.59 25.92
C SER A 21 3.27 -4.89 24.69
N THR A 22 4.59 -4.97 24.54
CA THR A 22 5.33 -4.41 23.41
C THR A 22 6.11 -5.51 22.69
N THR A 23 6.58 -5.23 21.47
CA THR A 23 7.42 -6.12 20.66
C THR A 23 8.71 -5.41 20.28
N PHE A 24 9.71 -6.18 19.84
CA PHE A 24 10.92 -5.69 19.19
C PHE A 24 10.96 -6.20 17.75
N THR A 25 11.43 -5.37 16.83
CA THR A 25 11.78 -5.81 15.48
C THR A 25 13.04 -6.68 15.51
N ARG A 26 13.33 -7.37 14.40
CA ARG A 26 14.58 -8.12 14.23
C ARG A 26 15.79 -7.20 14.36
N SER A 27 15.71 -6.00 13.80
CA SER A 27 16.75 -4.97 13.92
C SER A 27 16.98 -4.52 15.37
N ASP A 28 15.91 -4.27 16.15
CA ASP A 28 16.01 -3.91 17.58
C ASP A 28 16.70 -5.01 18.38
N LEU A 29 16.32 -6.27 18.13
CA LEU A 29 16.94 -7.41 18.79
C LEU A 29 18.42 -7.52 18.40
N SER A 30 18.75 -7.37 17.12
CA SER A 30 20.14 -7.41 16.66
C SER A 30 21.00 -6.36 17.37
N TYR A 31 20.45 -5.16 17.58
CA TYR A 31 21.11 -4.06 18.29
C TYR A 31 21.41 -4.42 19.75
N GLU A 32 20.43 -4.98 20.46
CA GLU A 32 20.63 -5.46 21.85
C GLU A 32 21.68 -6.58 21.96
N LEU A 33 21.82 -7.39 20.90
CA LEU A 33 22.76 -8.51 20.84
C LEU A 33 24.17 -8.11 20.36
N LYS A 34 24.41 -6.84 19.98
CA LYS A 34 25.75 -6.33 19.60
C LYS A 34 26.81 -6.59 20.66
N SER A 35 26.44 -6.45 21.93
CA SER A 35 27.32 -6.74 23.07
C SER A 35 27.77 -8.21 23.17
N LEU A 36 27.01 -9.12 22.57
CA LEU A 36 27.28 -10.57 22.57
C LEU A 36 27.89 -11.08 21.26
N GLY A 37 28.17 -10.17 20.32
CA GLY A 37 28.87 -10.46 19.06
C GLY A 37 27.99 -10.62 17.83
N VAL A 38 26.69 -10.36 17.92
CA VAL A 38 25.80 -10.23 16.75
C VAL A 38 26.03 -8.86 16.13
N LYS A 39 26.58 -8.79 14.92
CA LYS A 39 27.07 -7.51 14.37
C LYS A 39 25.95 -6.58 13.91
N ASN A 40 24.96 -7.15 13.24
CA ASN A 40 23.90 -6.43 12.55
C ASN A 40 22.68 -7.33 12.39
N ASP A 41 21.62 -6.74 11.85
CA ASP A 41 20.45 -7.49 11.42
C ASP A 41 20.85 -8.58 10.39
N SER A 42 20.32 -9.80 10.51
CA SER A 42 20.67 -10.91 9.61
C SER A 42 19.80 -12.15 9.83
N PHE A 43 19.81 -13.05 8.84
CA PHE A 43 19.27 -14.40 8.92
C PHE A 43 19.67 -15.16 10.21
N ASP A 44 20.91 -14.98 10.69
CA ASP A 44 21.39 -15.65 11.90
C ASP A 44 20.62 -15.22 13.15
N VAL A 45 20.05 -14.01 13.18
CA VAL A 45 19.16 -13.54 14.26
C VAL A 45 17.89 -14.40 14.31
N ASN A 46 17.32 -14.75 13.14
CA ASN A 46 16.15 -15.63 13.06
C ASN A 46 16.45 -17.00 13.69
N THR A 47 17.59 -17.58 13.35
CA THR A 47 18.05 -18.86 13.93
C THR A 47 18.27 -18.75 15.44
N LEU A 48 18.85 -17.67 15.95
CA LEU A 48 19.05 -17.47 17.39
C LEU A 48 17.71 -17.38 18.16
N VAL A 49 16.71 -16.69 17.60
CA VAL A 49 15.38 -16.58 18.20
C VAL A 49 14.67 -17.94 18.19
N TRP A 50 14.74 -18.67 17.09
CA TRP A 50 14.20 -20.02 16.97
C TRP A 50 14.83 -21.00 17.96
N ASP A 51 16.16 -21.04 18.02
CA ASP A 51 16.89 -21.87 18.97
C ASP A 51 16.53 -21.51 20.41
N THR A 52 16.36 -20.23 20.72
CA THR A 52 15.90 -19.78 22.04
C THR A 52 14.50 -20.30 22.35
N TYR A 53 13.58 -20.21 21.39
CA TYR A 53 12.22 -20.72 21.53
C TYR A 53 12.22 -22.22 21.84
N LEU A 54 13.04 -23.00 21.13
CA LEU A 54 13.22 -24.43 21.43
C LEU A 54 13.89 -24.67 22.79
N HIS A 55 14.94 -23.92 23.11
CA HIS A 55 15.70 -24.04 24.36
C HIS A 55 14.82 -23.85 25.60
N PHE A 56 13.87 -22.92 25.54
CA PHE A 56 12.92 -22.63 26.61
C PHE A 56 11.57 -23.33 26.43
N ASN A 57 11.55 -24.54 25.85
CA ASN A 57 10.37 -25.40 25.72
C ASN A 57 9.18 -24.74 25.03
N LYS A 58 9.43 -24.04 23.92
CA LYS A 58 8.41 -23.39 23.08
C LYS A 58 7.58 -22.35 23.85
N ASP A 59 8.23 -21.59 24.73
CA ASP A 59 7.59 -20.53 25.52
C ASP A 59 6.94 -19.47 24.61
N ILE A 60 5.63 -19.28 24.78
CA ILE A 60 4.83 -18.35 23.95
C ILE A 60 5.32 -16.91 24.03
N ARG A 61 6.02 -16.53 25.10
CA ARG A 61 6.60 -15.19 25.24
C ARG A 61 7.68 -14.94 24.21
N VAL A 62 8.52 -15.93 23.92
CA VAL A 62 9.57 -15.80 22.89
C VAL A 62 8.92 -15.70 21.51
N LYS A 63 7.90 -16.53 21.24
CA LYS A 63 7.15 -16.51 19.97
C LYS A 63 6.53 -15.15 19.68
N LYS A 64 5.99 -14.46 20.68
CA LYS A 64 5.29 -13.18 20.48
C LYS A 64 6.16 -11.93 20.61
N ALA A 65 7.33 -12.03 21.23
CA ALA A 65 8.11 -10.84 21.59
C ALA A 65 8.84 -10.20 20.40
N PHE A 66 9.17 -11.00 19.38
CA PHE A 66 10.00 -10.57 18.27
C PHE A 66 9.28 -10.71 16.94
N VAL A 67 9.22 -9.61 16.22
CA VAL A 67 8.58 -9.49 14.90
C VAL A 67 9.63 -9.17 13.85
N ASN A 68 9.31 -9.39 12.57
CA ASN A 68 10.16 -8.90 11.50
C ASN A 68 10.19 -7.36 11.46
N ASN A 69 11.00 -6.79 10.57
CA ASN A 69 11.20 -5.34 10.56
C ASN A 69 9.96 -4.58 10.07
N GLU A 70 9.11 -5.24 9.28
CA GLU A 70 7.79 -4.77 8.85
C GLU A 70 6.72 -4.88 9.95
N GLN A 71 7.00 -5.61 11.03
CA GLN A 71 6.11 -5.87 12.17
C GLN A 71 4.80 -6.62 11.84
N ASN A 72 4.70 -7.22 10.65
CA ASN A 72 3.50 -7.93 10.21
C ASN A 72 3.49 -9.40 10.65
N ASN A 73 4.65 -10.00 10.93
CA ASN A 73 4.76 -11.40 11.35
C ASN A 73 5.80 -11.61 12.46
N THR A 74 5.67 -12.72 13.21
CA THR A 74 6.67 -13.08 14.22
C THR A 74 7.90 -13.72 13.56
N ILE A 75 9.08 -13.49 14.13
CA ILE A 75 10.32 -14.12 13.64
C ILE A 75 10.21 -15.65 13.68
N ILE A 76 9.49 -16.20 14.67
CA ILE A 76 9.30 -17.64 14.80
C ILE A 76 8.44 -18.19 13.67
N ASP A 77 7.32 -17.55 13.36
CA ASP A 77 6.41 -18.01 12.31
C ASP A 77 7.08 -17.90 10.93
N GLU A 78 7.81 -16.81 10.67
CA GLU A 78 8.55 -16.61 9.42
C GLU A 78 9.70 -17.63 9.25
N HIS A 79 10.41 -17.95 10.34
CA HIS A 79 11.51 -18.92 10.29
C HIS A 79 11.04 -20.39 10.29
N GLU A 80 9.79 -20.66 10.68
CA GLU A 80 9.26 -22.01 10.80
C GLU A 80 9.32 -22.75 9.47
N LEU A 81 8.90 -22.12 8.36
CA LEU A 81 8.93 -22.72 7.02
C LEU A 81 10.33 -23.22 6.67
N TYR A 82 11.35 -22.40 6.91
CA TYR A 82 12.74 -22.76 6.66
C TYR A 82 13.18 -24.00 7.45
N ILE A 83 12.84 -24.06 8.74
CA ILE A 83 13.20 -25.19 9.60
C ILE A 83 12.49 -26.47 9.13
N GLN A 84 11.20 -26.41 8.82
CA GLN A 84 10.46 -27.58 8.32
C GLN A 84 11.02 -28.09 6.99
N LEU A 85 11.47 -27.18 6.11
CA LEU A 85 12.14 -27.51 4.86
C LEU A 85 13.52 -28.17 5.08
N GLN A 86 14.25 -27.78 6.12
CA GLN A 86 15.52 -28.43 6.48
C GLN A 86 15.32 -29.81 7.09
N GLU A 87 14.33 -29.96 7.97
CA GLU A 87 14.00 -31.24 8.62
C GLU A 87 13.43 -32.25 7.63
N GLY A 88 12.85 -31.76 6.53
CA GLY A 88 12.34 -32.63 5.49
C GLY A 88 10.91 -33.12 5.74
N ASP A 89 10.18 -32.47 6.65
CA ASP A 89 8.81 -32.82 7.01
C ASP A 89 7.84 -32.17 6.02
N SER A 90 7.40 -32.93 5.02
CA SER A 90 6.46 -32.44 4.02
C SER A 90 5.09 -32.07 4.60
N GLN A 91 4.63 -32.73 5.66
CA GLN A 91 3.34 -32.42 6.26
C GLN A 91 3.39 -31.08 7.00
N ALA A 92 4.45 -30.85 7.77
CA ALA A 92 4.66 -29.58 8.47
C ALA A 92 4.87 -28.42 7.49
N VAL A 93 5.66 -28.61 6.41
CA VAL A 93 5.80 -27.60 5.34
C VAL A 93 4.45 -27.25 4.71
N PHE A 94 3.59 -28.23 4.45
CA PHE A 94 2.26 -27.95 3.89
C PHE A 94 1.37 -27.19 4.86
N ALA A 95 1.43 -27.52 6.15
CA ALA A 95 0.65 -26.84 7.18
C ALA A 95 1.03 -25.35 7.28
N VAL A 96 2.32 -25.04 7.35
CA VAL A 96 2.82 -23.65 7.42
C VAL A 96 2.40 -22.85 6.19
N MET A 97 2.62 -23.40 4.99
CA MET A 97 2.20 -22.75 3.74
C MET A 97 0.68 -22.55 3.65
N GLN A 98 -0.11 -23.50 4.16
CA GLN A 98 -1.58 -23.38 4.15
C GLN A 98 -2.05 -22.31 5.13
N ASP A 99 -1.42 -22.19 6.30
CA ASP A 99 -1.73 -21.12 7.25
C ASP A 99 -1.44 -19.73 6.64
N SER A 100 -0.33 -19.56 5.92
CA SER A 100 -0.04 -18.33 5.14
C SER A 100 -1.13 -18.07 4.10
N ILE A 101 -1.48 -19.07 3.29
CA ILE A 101 -2.53 -18.98 2.28
C ILE A 101 -3.88 -18.59 2.89
N ASP A 102 -4.29 -19.23 4.00
CA ASP A 102 -5.57 -18.98 4.65
C ASP A 102 -5.65 -17.56 5.23
N ASN A 103 -4.53 -17.03 5.75
CA ASN A 103 -4.45 -15.64 6.20
C ASN A 103 -4.60 -14.66 5.03
N ILE A 104 -3.91 -14.91 3.91
CA ILE A 104 -4.02 -14.08 2.71
C ILE A 104 -5.41 -14.17 2.11
N GLN A 105 -6.03 -15.35 2.09
CA GLN A 105 -7.42 -15.52 1.66
C GLN A 105 -8.36 -14.66 2.47
N ARG A 106 -8.16 -14.55 3.79
CA ARG A 106 -8.97 -13.64 4.62
C ARG A 106 -8.73 -12.19 4.24
N SER A 107 -7.47 -11.75 4.09
CA SER A 107 -7.15 -10.38 3.67
C SER A 107 -7.76 -10.07 2.31
N VAL A 108 -7.47 -10.88 1.29
CA VAL A 108 -7.98 -10.75 -0.08
C VAL A 108 -9.52 -10.82 -0.13
N TYR A 109 -10.15 -11.70 0.67
CA TYR A 109 -11.60 -11.77 0.76
C TYR A 109 -12.21 -10.53 1.46
N LEU A 110 -11.61 -10.04 2.55
CA LEU A 110 -12.04 -8.80 3.21
C LEU A 110 -11.96 -7.62 2.24
N LEU A 111 -10.92 -7.59 1.41
CA LEU A 111 -10.75 -6.61 0.35
C LEU A 111 -11.83 -6.75 -0.73
N GLU A 112 -12.04 -7.94 -1.28
CA GLU A 112 -13.12 -8.18 -2.26
C GLU A 112 -14.50 -7.81 -1.71
N GLN A 113 -14.78 -8.09 -0.43
CA GLN A 113 -16.02 -7.72 0.24
C GLN A 113 -16.15 -6.20 0.41
N GLN A 114 -15.09 -5.50 0.80
CA GLN A 114 -15.12 -4.04 0.99
C GLN A 114 -15.14 -3.26 -0.34
N PHE A 115 -14.45 -3.74 -1.38
CA PHE A 115 -14.61 -3.25 -2.75
C PHE A 115 -16.00 -3.60 -3.31
N GLY A 116 -16.54 -4.77 -2.96
CA GLY A 116 -17.82 -5.31 -3.42
C GLY A 116 -19.07 -4.71 -2.76
N VAL A 117 -18.98 -4.26 -1.51
CA VAL A 117 -20.12 -3.77 -0.70
C VAL A 117 -20.00 -2.28 -0.34
N ASP A 118 -18.85 -1.78 0.10
CA ASP A 118 -18.72 -0.38 0.55
C ASP A 118 -18.41 0.59 -0.59
N ILE A 119 -17.48 0.24 -1.49
CA ILE A 119 -17.21 1.07 -2.68
C ILE A 119 -18.33 0.90 -3.70
N ASN A 120 -18.91 -0.28 -3.89
CA ASN A 120 -20.13 -0.37 -4.69
C ASN A 120 -21.33 0.29 -4.01
N ALA A 121 -21.50 0.37 -2.68
CA ALA A 121 -22.58 1.22 -2.13
C ALA A 121 -22.33 2.72 -2.36
N PHE A 122 -21.05 3.11 -2.40
CA PHE A 122 -20.58 4.47 -2.71
C PHE A 122 -20.60 4.81 -4.21
N VAL A 123 -20.42 3.81 -5.09
CA VAL A 123 -20.32 3.90 -6.56
C VAL A 123 -21.58 3.39 -7.28
N ALA A 124 -22.45 2.59 -6.65
CA ALA A 124 -23.69 2.02 -7.24
C ALA A 124 -24.81 3.04 -7.36
N GLU A 125 -24.66 4.23 -6.77
CA GLU A 125 -25.15 5.44 -7.41
C GLU A 125 -24.21 5.75 -8.60
N LYS A 126 -24.22 4.84 -9.62
CA LYS A 126 -23.33 4.78 -10.80
C LYS A 126 -22.39 5.99 -10.89
N GLY A 127 -21.17 5.97 -10.36
CA GLY A 127 -20.13 7.05 -10.31
C GLY A 127 -20.51 8.48 -10.75
N THR A 128 -20.99 8.62 -11.99
CA THR A 128 -21.86 9.72 -12.46
C THR A 128 -22.86 10.29 -11.43
N ALA A 129 -23.61 9.49 -10.65
CA ALA A 129 -24.66 10.00 -9.76
C ALA A 129 -24.08 10.63 -8.48
N MET A 130 -22.98 10.08 -7.94
CA MET A 130 -22.22 10.69 -6.84
C MET A 130 -21.62 12.06 -7.23
N ILE A 131 -21.09 12.17 -8.46
CA ILE A 131 -20.58 13.43 -9.03
C ILE A 131 -21.72 14.41 -9.34
N ALA A 132 -22.85 13.91 -9.84
CA ALA A 132 -24.03 14.73 -10.18
C ALA A 132 -24.81 15.21 -8.95
N ARG A 133 -24.73 14.50 -7.81
CA ARG A 133 -25.39 14.86 -6.56
C ARG A 133 -24.61 15.97 -5.85
N ILE A 134 -24.97 17.20 -6.16
CA ILE A 134 -24.63 18.37 -5.34
C ILE A 134 -25.62 18.40 -4.17
N VAL A 135 -25.14 18.40 -2.93
CA VAL A 135 -25.98 18.54 -1.74
C VAL A 135 -26.91 19.76 -1.91
N GLY A 136 -28.23 19.54 -1.95
CA GLY A 136 -29.23 20.61 -2.00
C GLY A 136 -29.07 21.58 -0.83
N THR A 137 -29.46 22.85 -1.03
CA THR A 137 -29.35 24.13 -0.25
C THR A 137 -29.34 24.09 1.31
N SER A 138 -28.74 23.10 1.93
CA SER A 138 -28.84 22.80 3.37
C SER A 138 -27.49 22.91 4.10
N GLY A 139 -26.69 23.88 3.66
CA GLY A 139 -25.61 24.48 4.44
C GLY A 139 -24.24 23.81 4.35
N THR A 140 -23.25 24.56 4.84
CA THR A 140 -21.81 24.24 4.86
C THR A 140 -21.48 22.96 5.63
N MET A 141 -22.24 22.68 6.69
CA MET A 141 -22.08 21.48 7.53
C MET A 141 -22.27 20.17 6.76
N LYS A 142 -23.17 20.13 5.76
CA LYS A 142 -23.37 18.90 4.99
C LYS A 142 -22.25 18.65 3.98
N VAL A 143 -21.70 19.71 3.39
CA VAL A 143 -20.52 19.62 2.52
C VAL A 143 -19.32 19.09 3.32
N GLN A 144 -19.15 19.60 4.55
CA GLN A 144 -18.11 19.11 5.46
C GLN A 144 -18.31 17.65 5.86
N GLN A 145 -19.53 17.25 6.24
CA GLN A 145 -19.86 15.86 6.61
C GLN A 145 -19.61 14.89 5.45
N GLU A 146 -20.01 15.27 4.24
CA GLU A 146 -19.76 14.46 3.05
C GLU A 146 -18.25 14.33 2.82
N ALA A 147 -17.51 15.44 2.76
CA ALA A 147 -16.06 15.44 2.57
C ALA A 147 -15.31 14.56 3.59
N SER A 148 -15.68 14.65 4.88
CA SER A 148 -15.11 13.81 5.93
C SER A 148 -15.40 12.33 5.72
N ALA A 149 -16.62 11.99 5.29
CA ALA A 149 -16.97 10.61 4.96
C ALA A 149 -16.19 10.10 3.73
N LEU A 150 -16.05 10.94 2.68
CA LEU A 150 -15.27 10.60 1.49
C LEU A 150 -13.81 10.31 1.85
N PHE A 151 -13.18 11.20 2.62
CA PHE A 151 -11.79 11.09 3.02
C PHE A 151 -11.54 9.88 3.93
N ASN A 152 -12.43 9.61 4.89
CA ASN A 152 -12.31 8.45 5.76
C ASN A 152 -12.40 7.13 4.97
N ASN A 153 -13.33 7.03 4.03
CA ASN A 153 -13.47 5.83 3.18
C ASN A 153 -12.28 5.67 2.23
N TYR A 154 -11.74 6.77 1.72
CA TYR A 154 -10.53 6.77 0.92
C TYR A 154 -9.33 6.25 1.71
N ASN A 155 -9.13 6.68 2.96
CA ASN A 155 -8.07 6.17 3.83
C ASN A 155 -8.20 4.67 4.07
N ILE A 156 -9.42 4.18 4.31
CA ILE A 156 -9.68 2.74 4.46
C ILE A 156 -9.26 1.99 3.19
N MET A 157 -9.64 2.48 2.00
CA MET A 157 -9.24 1.87 0.72
C MET A 157 -7.73 1.83 0.52
N ILE A 158 -7.02 2.90 0.86
CA ILE A 158 -5.55 2.95 0.74
C ILE A 158 -4.90 1.96 1.71
N ASN A 159 -5.30 1.95 2.98
CA ASN A 159 -4.76 0.99 3.96
C ASN A 159 -4.99 -0.46 3.55
N ASN A 160 -6.19 -0.73 3.03
CA ASN A 160 -6.56 -2.01 2.46
C ASN A 160 -5.64 -2.44 1.31
N TYR A 161 -5.33 -1.55 0.37
CA TYR A 161 -4.37 -1.85 -0.71
C TYR A 161 -2.99 -2.21 -0.13
N GLU A 162 -2.51 -1.45 0.86
CA GLU A 162 -1.23 -1.72 1.53
C GLU A 162 -1.22 -3.08 2.23
N GLU A 163 -2.27 -3.43 2.98
CA GLU A 163 -2.41 -4.75 3.60
C GLU A 163 -2.42 -5.89 2.56
N SER A 164 -3.06 -5.65 1.40
CA SER A 164 -3.05 -6.60 0.27
C SER A 164 -1.65 -6.83 -0.27
N LYS A 165 -0.94 -5.71 -0.49
CA LYS A 165 0.41 -5.67 -1.03
C LYS A 165 1.34 -6.45 -0.12
N ASP A 166 1.33 -6.15 1.17
CA ASP A 166 2.19 -6.79 2.17
C ASP A 166 1.90 -8.30 2.25
N SER A 167 0.62 -8.69 2.25
CA SER A 167 0.20 -10.10 2.23
C SER A 167 0.72 -10.86 0.99
N ILE A 168 0.75 -10.21 -0.18
CA ILE A 168 1.26 -10.82 -1.42
C ILE A 168 2.78 -10.90 -1.41
N ILE A 169 3.46 -9.90 -0.84
CA ILE A 169 4.91 -9.91 -0.65
C ILE A 169 5.30 -11.10 0.22
N GLU A 170 4.63 -11.31 1.36
CA GLU A 170 4.86 -12.48 2.24
C GLU A 170 4.68 -13.80 1.48
N LEU A 171 3.62 -13.94 0.66
CA LEU A 171 3.41 -15.15 -0.14
C LEU A 171 4.52 -15.41 -1.16
N ILE A 172 5.02 -14.34 -1.77
CA ILE A 172 6.14 -14.40 -2.71
C ILE A 172 7.38 -14.89 -1.96
N GLU A 173 7.65 -14.36 -0.78
CA GLU A 173 8.80 -14.73 0.05
C GLU A 173 8.74 -16.21 0.46
N ASP A 174 7.60 -16.67 0.97
CA ASP A 174 7.36 -18.08 1.30
C ASP A 174 7.60 -18.99 0.08
N PHE A 175 7.08 -18.58 -1.07
CA PHE A 175 7.30 -19.30 -2.32
C PHE A 175 8.78 -19.30 -2.73
N LEU A 176 9.51 -18.20 -2.56
CA LEU A 176 10.94 -18.13 -2.89
C LEU A 176 11.78 -19.04 -2.00
N VAL A 177 11.48 -19.14 -0.70
CA VAL A 177 12.14 -20.09 0.21
C VAL A 177 11.88 -21.54 -0.23
N LEU A 178 10.63 -21.87 -0.55
CA LEU A 178 10.26 -23.19 -1.08
C LEU A 178 10.98 -23.48 -2.42
N ARG A 179 11.03 -22.50 -3.32
CA ARG A 179 11.69 -22.58 -4.63
C ARG A 179 13.19 -22.82 -4.51
N GLU A 180 13.87 -22.16 -3.56
CA GLU A 180 15.30 -22.39 -3.29
C GLU A 180 15.55 -23.81 -2.74
N ASN A 181 14.65 -24.34 -1.92
CA ASN A 181 14.74 -25.73 -1.49
C ASN A 181 14.56 -26.72 -2.66
N VAL A 182 13.60 -26.47 -3.55
CA VAL A 182 13.43 -27.26 -4.78
C VAL A 182 14.67 -27.19 -5.67
N LEU A 183 15.33 -26.03 -5.75
CA LEU A 183 16.59 -25.87 -6.47
C LEU A 183 17.73 -26.69 -5.84
N ALA A 184 17.79 -26.79 -4.52
CA ALA A 184 18.73 -27.66 -3.81
C ALA A 184 18.52 -29.13 -4.19
N ILE A 185 17.26 -29.60 -4.19
CA ILE A 185 16.89 -30.97 -4.60
C ILE A 185 17.25 -31.22 -6.07
N TYR A 186 16.98 -30.25 -6.95
CA TYR A 186 17.36 -30.33 -8.37
C TYR A 186 18.88 -30.48 -8.54
N ARG A 187 19.69 -29.70 -7.82
CA ARG A 187 21.16 -29.77 -7.88
C ARG A 187 21.68 -31.12 -7.39
N GLU A 188 21.17 -31.63 -6.27
CA GLU A 188 21.58 -32.92 -5.72
C GLU A 188 21.33 -34.05 -6.73
N TYR A 189 20.12 -34.10 -7.28
CA TYR A 189 19.71 -35.18 -8.18
C TYR A 189 20.34 -35.07 -9.57
N SER A 190 20.43 -33.87 -10.13
CA SER A 190 21.11 -33.69 -11.40
C SER A 190 22.58 -34.11 -11.31
N GLN A 191 23.26 -33.79 -10.22
CA GLN A 191 24.64 -34.22 -9.98
C GLN A 191 24.74 -35.74 -9.89
N ALA A 192 23.83 -36.41 -9.18
CA ALA A 192 23.84 -37.87 -9.09
C ALA A 192 23.68 -38.56 -10.46
N LEU A 193 22.89 -37.99 -11.37
CA LEU A 193 22.80 -38.51 -12.74
C LEU A 193 24.08 -38.29 -13.56
N ILE A 194 24.72 -37.12 -13.40
CA ILE A 194 26.00 -36.83 -14.04
C ILE A 194 27.07 -37.80 -13.55
N ASP A 195 27.07 -38.13 -12.25
CA ASP A 195 28.01 -39.11 -11.71
C ASP A 195 27.82 -40.49 -12.39
N VAL A 196 26.57 -40.93 -12.62
CA VAL A 196 26.30 -42.26 -13.21
C VAL A 196 26.56 -42.31 -14.72
N PHE A 197 26.16 -41.27 -15.46
CA PHE A 197 26.10 -41.29 -16.93
C PHE A 197 27.11 -40.35 -17.62
N GLY A 198 27.84 -39.54 -16.87
CA GLY A 198 28.82 -38.58 -17.38
C GLY A 198 28.19 -37.60 -18.39
N ASP A 199 28.91 -37.39 -19.49
CA ASP A 199 28.56 -36.42 -20.55
C ASP A 199 27.24 -36.71 -21.27
N SER A 200 26.67 -37.91 -21.11
CA SER A 200 25.35 -38.25 -21.65
C SER A 200 24.20 -37.46 -20.98
N ILE A 201 24.46 -36.84 -19.82
CA ILE A 201 23.54 -35.95 -19.11
C ILE A 201 24.09 -34.53 -19.15
N LYS A 202 23.34 -33.62 -19.77
CA LYS A 202 23.70 -32.19 -19.83
C LYS A 202 22.81 -31.37 -18.90
N LEU A 203 23.43 -30.77 -17.89
CA LEU A 203 22.77 -29.83 -16.97
C LEU A 203 22.46 -28.50 -17.66
N ILE A 204 21.20 -28.07 -17.59
CA ILE A 204 20.76 -26.71 -17.96
C ILE A 204 20.41 -25.97 -16.68
N ALA A 205 21.18 -24.93 -16.36
CA ALA A 205 20.88 -24.07 -15.23
C ALA A 205 19.44 -23.48 -15.37
N PRO A 206 18.61 -23.57 -14.32
CA PRO A 206 17.32 -22.90 -14.28
C PRO A 206 17.46 -21.38 -14.44
N GLU A 207 16.44 -20.75 -15.03
CA GLU A 207 16.30 -19.30 -15.14
C GLU A 207 15.59 -18.75 -13.91
N LEU A 208 16.26 -17.88 -13.16
CA LEU A 208 15.69 -17.29 -11.95
C LEU A 208 14.98 -15.97 -12.27
N PHE A 209 13.65 -15.99 -12.29
CA PHE A 209 12.85 -14.76 -12.24
C PHE A 209 13.04 -14.04 -10.90
N ASP A 210 13.20 -12.72 -10.98
CA ASP A 210 13.37 -11.82 -9.84
C ASP A 210 12.03 -11.14 -9.50
N PHE A 211 11.43 -11.57 -8.39
CA PHE A 211 10.16 -11.04 -7.91
C PHE A 211 10.28 -9.66 -7.26
N ASN A 212 11.49 -9.20 -6.92
CA ASN A 212 11.69 -7.87 -6.32
C ASN A 212 11.53 -6.73 -7.33
N HIS A 213 11.40 -7.04 -8.62
CA HIS A 213 11.10 -6.06 -9.66
C HIS A 213 9.62 -5.71 -9.79
N ILE A 214 8.73 -6.37 -9.03
CA ILE A 214 7.31 -6.04 -9.00
C ILE A 214 7.14 -4.64 -8.41
N LYS A 215 6.44 -3.78 -9.14
CA LYS A 215 6.13 -2.41 -8.69
C LYS A 215 4.78 -2.36 -7.99
N TRP A 216 4.65 -1.38 -7.10
CA TRP A 216 3.47 -1.12 -6.28
C TRP A 216 3.01 0.34 -6.45
N LEU A 217 1.74 0.62 -6.20
CA LEU A 217 1.22 1.99 -6.25
C LEU A 217 1.88 2.87 -5.18
N ASP A 218 2.09 4.14 -5.51
CA ASP A 218 2.53 5.17 -4.55
C ASP A 218 1.33 5.67 -3.74
N THR A 219 0.84 4.83 -2.84
CA THR A 219 -0.31 5.11 -1.97
C THR A 219 -0.10 6.32 -1.07
N LYS A 220 1.15 6.56 -0.65
CA LYS A 220 1.53 7.74 0.14
C LYS A 220 1.32 9.02 -0.66
N GLY A 221 1.90 9.11 -1.87
CA GLY A 221 1.72 10.27 -2.74
C GLY A 221 0.25 10.51 -3.13
N MET A 222 -0.52 9.43 -3.32
CA MET A 222 -1.97 9.49 -3.54
C MET A 222 -2.68 10.11 -2.33
N LEU A 223 -2.40 9.61 -1.12
CA LEU A 223 -2.99 10.09 0.13
C LEU A 223 -2.66 11.56 0.42
N GLU A 224 -1.41 11.97 0.24
CA GLU A 224 -0.97 13.36 0.41
C GLU A 224 -1.74 14.30 -0.53
N SER A 225 -1.88 13.91 -1.80
CA SER A 225 -2.60 14.70 -2.81
C SER A 225 -4.09 14.88 -2.48
N VAL A 226 -4.74 13.85 -1.94
CA VAL A 226 -6.15 13.89 -1.53
C VAL A 226 -6.33 14.64 -0.21
N SER A 227 -5.44 14.42 0.77
CA SER A 227 -5.44 15.15 2.04
C SER A 227 -5.34 16.65 1.81
N LEU A 228 -4.47 17.09 0.90
CA LEU A 228 -4.32 18.50 0.57
C LEU A 228 -5.60 19.14 0.00
N GLU A 229 -6.41 18.42 -0.78
CA GLU A 229 -7.73 18.94 -1.21
C GLU A 229 -8.76 18.90 -0.09
N TYR A 230 -8.72 17.88 0.76
CA TYR A 230 -9.59 17.79 1.93
C TYR A 230 -9.32 18.94 2.92
N ASP A 231 -8.06 19.23 3.22
CA ASP A 231 -7.64 20.27 4.17
C ASP A 231 -8.01 21.68 3.67
N LYS A 232 -7.89 21.93 2.36
CA LYS A 232 -8.41 23.16 1.74
C LYS A 232 -9.91 23.30 1.99
N LEU A 233 -10.68 22.25 1.71
CA LEU A 233 -12.12 22.27 1.91
C LEU A 233 -12.51 22.43 3.39
N ALA A 234 -11.82 21.73 4.29
CA ALA A 234 -12.04 21.83 5.73
C ALA A 234 -11.72 23.25 6.25
N THR A 235 -10.66 23.86 5.74
CA THR A 235 -10.29 25.26 6.03
C THR A 235 -11.34 26.23 5.52
N SER A 236 -11.77 26.09 4.26
CA SER A 236 -12.86 26.88 3.66
C SER A 236 -14.16 26.77 4.48
N CYS A 237 -14.50 25.57 4.95
CA CYS A 237 -15.63 25.34 5.84
C CYS A 237 -15.50 26.08 7.18
N GLY A 238 -14.34 25.99 7.83
CA GLY A 238 -14.07 26.65 9.11
C GLY A 238 -14.09 28.18 9.03
N VAL A 239 -13.47 28.73 7.98
CA VAL A 239 -13.48 30.18 7.69
C VAL A 239 -14.91 30.66 7.45
N LEU A 240 -15.70 29.95 6.63
CA LEU A 240 -17.06 30.37 6.29
C LEU A 240 -18.01 30.37 7.50
N VAL A 241 -17.92 29.37 8.39
CA VAL A 241 -18.71 29.35 9.63
C VAL A 241 -18.36 30.54 10.53
N GLY A 242 -17.07 30.90 10.61
CA GLY A 242 -16.62 32.10 11.33
C GLY A 242 -17.11 33.40 10.70
N GLU A 243 -16.99 33.53 9.38
CA GLU A 243 -17.40 34.73 8.62
C GLU A 243 -18.92 34.93 8.62
N ILE A 244 -19.73 33.87 8.59
CA ILE A 244 -21.19 33.96 8.72
C ILE A 244 -21.57 34.53 10.11
N GLY A 245 -20.89 34.08 11.17
CA GLY A 245 -21.12 34.57 12.54
C GLY A 245 -20.70 36.04 12.71
N GLU A 246 -19.54 36.42 12.17
CA GLU A 246 -19.05 37.79 12.21
C GLU A 246 -19.85 38.73 11.30
N GLY A 247 -20.23 38.29 10.11
CA GLY A 247 -21.02 39.03 9.13
C GLY A 247 -22.43 39.32 9.64
N PHE A 248 -23.09 38.35 10.28
CA PHE A 248 -24.37 38.57 10.95
C PHE A 248 -24.26 39.63 12.06
N LYS A 249 -23.23 39.52 12.92
CA LYS A 249 -22.95 40.50 13.99
C LYS A 249 -22.63 41.88 13.43
N LYS A 250 -21.88 41.96 12.32
CA LYS A 250 -21.52 43.20 11.62
C LYS A 250 -22.74 43.84 10.97
N SER A 251 -23.62 43.09 10.33
CA SER A 251 -24.88 43.57 9.74
C SER A 251 -25.84 44.12 10.80
N LEU A 252 -25.97 43.44 11.95
CA LEU A 252 -26.73 43.93 13.12
C LEU A 252 -26.13 45.22 13.71
N ASN A 253 -24.81 45.26 13.92
CA ASN A 253 -24.11 46.45 14.43
C ASN A 253 -24.17 47.63 13.45
N THR A 254 -24.17 47.35 12.16
CA THR A 254 -24.25 48.35 11.09
C THR A 254 -25.67 48.92 11.00
N ALA A 255 -26.71 48.08 11.08
CA ALA A 255 -28.10 48.51 11.22
C ALA A 255 -28.33 49.38 12.47
N ALA A 256 -27.74 49.00 13.61
CA ALA A 256 -27.79 49.77 14.87
C ALA A 256 -26.98 51.09 14.83
N LYS A 257 -25.97 51.20 13.95
CA LYS A 257 -25.26 52.46 13.69
C LYS A 257 -26.07 53.37 12.76
N TYR A 258 -26.73 52.82 11.74
CA TYR A 258 -27.53 53.60 10.81
C TYR A 258 -28.83 54.15 11.42
N SER A 259 -29.43 53.45 12.38
CA SER A 259 -30.54 53.98 13.18
C SER A 259 -30.16 55.19 14.05
N LYS A 260 -28.86 55.42 14.30
CA LYS A 260 -28.34 56.61 15.02
C LYS A 260 -27.97 57.77 14.10
N VAL A 261 -27.79 57.53 12.79
CA VAL A 261 -27.30 58.51 11.80
C VAL A 261 -28.42 59.00 10.87
N SER A 262 -29.39 58.14 10.54
CA SER A 262 -30.58 58.52 9.77
C SER A 262 -31.68 59.05 10.72
N LYS A 263 -32.24 60.23 10.43
CA LYS A 263 -33.46 60.72 11.11
C LYS A 263 -34.73 60.00 10.64
N ASN A 264 -34.64 59.14 9.61
CA ASN A 264 -35.75 58.42 9.00
C ASN A 264 -35.58 56.90 9.17
N GLY A 265 -36.37 56.32 10.09
CA GLY A 265 -36.30 54.90 10.45
C GLY A 265 -36.55 53.93 9.30
N LYS A 266 -37.24 54.36 8.23
CA LYS A 266 -37.49 53.55 7.03
C LYS A 266 -36.18 53.29 6.26
N VAL A 267 -35.35 54.29 6.01
CA VAL A 267 -34.06 54.12 5.29
C VAL A 267 -33.11 53.18 6.04
N ALA A 268 -33.05 53.28 7.38
CA ALA A 268 -32.22 52.41 8.20
C ALA A 268 -32.66 50.93 8.16
N LEU A 269 -33.99 50.68 8.13
CA LEU A 269 -34.55 49.34 7.95
C LEU A 269 -34.30 48.80 6.53
N GLY A 270 -34.47 49.63 5.50
CA GLY A 270 -34.19 49.23 4.10
C GLY A 270 -32.72 48.83 3.88
N LEU A 271 -31.78 49.60 4.44
CA LEU A 271 -30.35 49.27 4.39
C LEU A 271 -30.00 48.00 5.18
N ALA A 272 -30.68 47.74 6.31
CA ALA A 272 -30.50 46.51 7.08
C ALA A 272 -30.97 45.27 6.30
N VAL A 273 -32.13 45.35 5.64
CA VAL A 273 -32.66 44.27 4.78
C VAL A 273 -31.74 44.01 3.59
N VAL A 274 -31.27 45.05 2.89
CA VAL A 274 -30.32 44.92 1.77
C VAL A 274 -28.97 44.34 2.22
N GLY A 275 -28.48 44.75 3.40
CA GLY A 275 -27.25 44.19 3.99
C GLY A 275 -27.39 42.71 4.37
N MET A 276 -28.55 42.29 4.89
CA MET A 276 -28.83 40.87 5.17
C MET A 276 -28.97 40.04 3.88
N LEU A 277 -29.63 40.57 2.85
CA LEU A 277 -29.74 39.92 1.54
C LEU A 277 -28.36 39.77 0.87
N THR A 278 -27.52 40.82 0.92
CA THR A 278 -26.15 40.76 0.39
C THR A 278 -25.33 39.69 1.10
N HIS A 279 -25.39 39.65 2.44
CA HIS A 279 -24.71 38.61 3.23
C HIS A 279 -25.22 37.20 2.94
N TYR A 280 -26.54 37.03 2.74
CA TYR A 280 -27.13 35.73 2.39
C TYR A 280 -26.67 35.25 1.01
N VAL A 281 -26.64 36.15 0.02
CA VAL A 281 -26.14 35.86 -1.33
C VAL A 281 -24.64 35.57 -1.33
N GLU A 282 -23.84 36.31 -0.57
CA GLU A 282 -22.40 36.05 -0.39
C GLU A 282 -22.15 34.69 0.29
N ALA A 283 -22.97 34.30 1.27
CA ALA A 283 -22.89 32.99 1.92
C ALA A 283 -23.26 31.84 0.97
N GLU A 284 -24.26 32.02 0.10
CA GLU A 284 -24.63 31.07 -0.96
C GLU A 284 -23.55 30.97 -2.05
N GLN A 285 -22.89 32.09 -2.41
CA GLN A 285 -21.73 32.10 -3.31
C GLN A 285 -20.56 31.29 -2.72
N LYS A 286 -20.21 31.53 -1.45
CA LYS A 286 -19.14 30.77 -0.78
C LYS A 286 -19.51 29.29 -0.59
N THR A 287 -20.77 28.97 -0.33
CA THR A 287 -21.27 27.58 -0.31
C THR A 287 -21.14 26.93 -1.69
N THR A 288 -21.32 27.69 -2.77
CA THR A 288 -21.11 27.23 -4.15
C THR A 288 -19.63 26.95 -4.43
N MET A 289 -18.71 27.80 -3.95
CA MET A 289 -17.27 27.55 -4.03
C MET A 289 -16.86 26.28 -3.27
N MET A 290 -17.40 26.05 -2.08
CA MET A 290 -17.15 24.79 -1.35
C MET A 290 -17.69 23.56 -2.09
N LYS A 291 -18.81 23.70 -2.81
CA LYS A 291 -19.32 22.62 -3.67
C LYS A 291 -18.37 22.33 -4.83
N GLN A 292 -17.68 23.35 -5.37
CA GLN A 292 -16.62 23.18 -6.37
C GLN A 292 -15.40 22.47 -5.77
N GLU A 293 -14.96 22.86 -4.57
CA GLU A 293 -13.87 22.18 -3.85
C GLU A 293 -14.22 20.71 -3.53
N LEU A 294 -15.44 20.44 -3.05
CA LEU A 294 -15.93 19.07 -2.85
C LEU A 294 -15.95 18.28 -4.17
N LEU A 295 -16.35 18.91 -5.28
CA LEU A 295 -16.35 18.26 -6.59
C LEU A 295 -14.93 17.91 -7.06
N LYS A 296 -13.95 18.77 -6.81
CA LYS A 296 -12.52 18.49 -7.07
C LYS A 296 -12.02 17.33 -6.23
N LEU A 297 -12.35 17.30 -4.94
CA LEU A 297 -12.04 16.18 -4.04
C LEU A 297 -12.65 14.87 -4.57
N LYS A 298 -13.93 14.89 -4.94
CA LYS A 298 -14.63 13.73 -5.54
C LYS A 298 -13.95 13.26 -6.84
N GLY A 299 -13.55 14.20 -7.70
CA GLY A 299 -12.87 13.90 -8.95
C GLY A 299 -11.54 13.18 -8.74
N LYS A 300 -10.69 13.70 -7.84
CA LYS A 300 -9.42 13.04 -7.46
C LYS A 300 -9.64 11.66 -6.85
N ILE A 301 -10.56 11.55 -5.88
CA ILE A 301 -10.90 10.26 -5.26
C ILE A 301 -11.38 9.26 -6.32
N LYS A 302 -12.19 9.69 -7.30
CA LYS A 302 -12.67 8.81 -8.36
C LYS A 302 -11.56 8.30 -9.28
N GLU A 303 -10.58 9.15 -9.61
CA GLU A 303 -9.39 8.77 -10.38
C GLU A 303 -8.58 7.72 -9.62
N ASP A 304 -8.28 7.99 -8.35
CA ASP A 304 -7.50 7.11 -7.48
C ASP A 304 -8.22 5.78 -7.24
N VAL A 305 -9.52 5.80 -6.92
CA VAL A 305 -10.33 4.58 -6.72
C VAL A 305 -10.28 3.69 -7.95
N THR A 306 -10.40 4.27 -9.15
CA THR A 306 -10.31 3.49 -10.40
C THR A 306 -8.91 2.89 -10.58
N THR A 307 -7.86 3.66 -10.28
CA THR A 307 -6.47 3.21 -10.36
C THR A 307 -6.17 2.07 -9.38
N VAL A 308 -6.54 2.24 -8.11
CA VAL A 308 -6.39 1.23 -7.06
C VAL A 308 -7.17 -0.02 -7.44
N LYS A 309 -8.44 0.11 -7.85
CA LYS A 309 -9.26 -1.06 -8.24
C LYS A 309 -8.66 -1.82 -9.43
N ALA A 310 -8.12 -1.10 -10.41
CA ALA A 310 -7.42 -1.73 -11.53
C ALA A 310 -6.19 -2.51 -11.06
N ASP A 311 -5.32 -1.89 -10.24
CA ASP A 311 -4.12 -2.55 -9.73
C ASP A 311 -4.44 -3.71 -8.77
N MET A 312 -5.57 -3.65 -8.05
CA MET A 312 -6.07 -4.78 -7.26
C MET A 312 -6.40 -6.00 -8.12
N GLY A 313 -6.93 -5.80 -9.33
CA GLY A 313 -7.11 -6.88 -10.30
C GLY A 313 -5.79 -7.56 -10.67
N ARG A 314 -4.72 -6.77 -10.85
CA ARG A 314 -3.35 -7.28 -11.05
C ARG A 314 -2.86 -8.06 -9.83
N LEU A 315 -3.04 -7.54 -8.62
CA LEU A 315 -2.64 -8.21 -7.38
C LEU A 315 -3.35 -9.56 -7.20
N MET A 316 -4.64 -9.63 -7.53
CA MET A 316 -5.41 -10.87 -7.52
C MET A 316 -4.87 -11.90 -8.51
N GLU A 317 -4.47 -11.49 -9.71
CA GLU A 317 -3.84 -12.39 -10.69
C GLU A 317 -2.52 -12.97 -10.18
N ILE A 318 -1.68 -12.14 -9.53
CA ILE A 318 -0.42 -12.58 -8.91
C ILE A 318 -0.72 -13.60 -7.81
N TYR A 319 -1.61 -13.24 -6.88
CA TYR A 319 -2.03 -14.10 -5.77
C TYR A 319 -2.54 -15.45 -6.27
N LYS A 320 -3.51 -15.48 -7.20
CA LYS A 320 -4.05 -16.74 -7.75
C LYS A 320 -2.97 -17.56 -8.47
N THR A 321 -2.06 -16.91 -9.20
CA THR A 321 -0.97 -17.61 -9.88
C THR A 321 -0.06 -18.33 -8.87
N LEU A 322 0.33 -17.67 -7.79
CA LEU A 322 1.14 -18.25 -6.73
C LEU A 322 0.37 -19.36 -6.01
N ASN A 323 -0.81 -19.04 -5.51
CA ASN A 323 -1.63 -19.88 -4.65
C ASN A 323 -2.19 -21.12 -5.34
N GLU A 324 -2.60 -21.01 -6.61
CA GLU A 324 -3.31 -22.10 -7.29
C GLU A 324 -2.43 -22.88 -8.26
N LEU A 325 -1.28 -22.33 -8.68
CA LEU A 325 -0.39 -22.98 -9.64
C LEU A 325 0.99 -23.29 -9.06
N TYR A 326 1.70 -22.27 -8.56
CA TYR A 326 3.13 -22.44 -8.22
C TYR A 326 3.35 -23.15 -6.89
N ILE A 327 2.68 -22.70 -5.83
CA ILE A 327 2.81 -23.29 -4.50
C ILE A 327 2.30 -24.74 -4.48
N PRO A 328 1.10 -25.08 -5.00
CA PRO A 328 0.63 -26.47 -5.00
C PRO A 328 1.52 -27.41 -5.81
N LYS A 329 2.06 -26.94 -6.94
CA LYS A 329 3.02 -27.72 -7.74
C LYS A 329 4.30 -27.98 -6.95
N ALA A 330 4.82 -26.96 -6.26
CA ALA A 330 6.03 -27.07 -5.44
C ALA A 330 5.82 -27.97 -4.21
N GLN A 331 4.67 -27.84 -3.54
CA GLN A 331 4.29 -28.69 -2.41
C GLN A 331 4.27 -30.17 -2.83
N VAL A 332 3.52 -30.51 -3.88
CA VAL A 332 3.39 -31.89 -4.32
C VAL A 332 4.72 -32.47 -4.80
N PHE A 333 5.53 -31.66 -5.48
CA PHE A 333 6.90 -32.05 -5.79
C PHE A 333 7.69 -32.37 -4.51
N TYR A 334 7.68 -31.48 -3.52
CA TYR A 334 8.43 -31.65 -2.29
C TYR A 334 8.01 -32.93 -1.54
N GLY A 335 6.70 -33.15 -1.36
CA GLY A 335 6.17 -34.32 -0.66
C GLY A 335 6.41 -35.65 -1.39
N SER A 336 6.32 -35.66 -2.72
CA SER A 336 6.43 -36.92 -3.50
C SER A 336 7.83 -37.21 -4.04
N SER A 337 8.72 -36.20 -4.11
CA SER A 337 10.07 -36.36 -4.68
C SER A 337 10.88 -37.43 -3.95
N ARG A 338 10.85 -37.44 -2.62
CA ARG A 338 11.56 -38.41 -1.77
C ARG A 338 11.02 -39.84 -1.91
N GLU A 339 9.71 -40.00 -2.15
CA GLU A 339 9.07 -41.32 -2.29
C GLU A 339 9.29 -41.96 -3.66
N VAL A 340 9.29 -41.14 -4.72
CA VAL A 340 9.72 -41.58 -6.07
C VAL A 340 11.21 -42.00 -6.04
N LEU A 341 11.95 -41.40 -5.11
CA LEU A 341 13.27 -41.71 -4.58
C LEU A 341 13.49 -43.11 -4.00
N SER A 342 13.29 -44.22 -4.73
CA SER A 342 13.37 -45.54 -4.09
C SER A 342 14.71 -45.79 -3.37
N GLN A 343 14.68 -46.47 -2.22
CA GLN A 343 15.92 -46.81 -1.48
C GLN A 343 16.90 -47.62 -2.35
N GLU A 344 16.38 -48.41 -3.28
CA GLU A 344 17.15 -49.17 -4.25
C GLU A 344 17.96 -48.25 -5.19
N LEU A 345 17.35 -47.17 -5.69
CA LEU A 345 18.05 -46.19 -6.52
C LEU A 345 19.11 -45.42 -5.72
N LYS A 346 18.80 -45.06 -4.47
CA LYS A 346 19.78 -44.44 -3.56
C LYS A 346 20.95 -45.39 -3.26
N GLY A 347 20.68 -46.69 -3.12
CA GLY A 347 21.68 -47.74 -2.97
C GLY A 347 22.58 -47.86 -4.19
N LEU A 348 22.00 -47.88 -5.40
CA LEU A 348 22.75 -47.92 -6.66
C LEU A 348 23.64 -46.68 -6.83
N ILE A 349 23.10 -45.48 -6.58
CA ILE A 349 23.87 -44.22 -6.64
C ILE A 349 24.96 -44.19 -5.56
N THR A 350 24.73 -44.75 -4.37
CA THR A 350 25.77 -44.80 -3.32
C THR A 350 26.86 -45.81 -3.65
N SER A 351 26.52 -46.90 -4.35
CA SER A 351 27.45 -47.98 -4.68
C SER A 351 28.60 -47.56 -5.60
N ILE A 352 28.44 -46.48 -6.37
CA ILE A 352 29.51 -45.92 -7.22
C ILE A 352 30.64 -45.28 -6.40
N TYR A 353 30.40 -44.99 -5.12
CA TYR A 353 31.38 -44.45 -4.16
C TYR A 353 31.97 -45.57 -3.29
N ASN A 354 32.60 -46.55 -3.95
CA ASN A 354 33.05 -47.78 -3.31
C ASN A 354 34.47 -47.72 -2.68
N THR A 355 35.23 -46.65 -2.93
CA THR A 355 36.57 -46.45 -2.34
C THR A 355 36.53 -45.42 -1.22
N ALA A 356 37.45 -45.54 -0.25
CA ALA A 356 37.58 -44.56 0.84
C ALA A 356 37.85 -43.14 0.32
N GLU A 357 38.58 -43.03 -0.80
CA GLU A 357 38.85 -41.76 -1.46
C GLU A 357 37.59 -41.14 -2.08
N LEU A 358 36.79 -41.92 -2.81
CA LEU A 358 35.53 -41.46 -3.40
C LEU A 358 34.49 -41.11 -2.31
N GLN A 359 34.47 -41.85 -1.20
CA GLN A 359 33.62 -41.54 -0.05
C GLN A 359 34.01 -40.21 0.61
N ALA A 360 35.31 -39.93 0.75
CA ALA A 360 35.79 -38.65 1.27
C ALA A 360 35.44 -37.48 0.34
N LEU A 361 35.62 -37.65 -0.98
CA LEU A 361 35.25 -36.64 -1.98
C LEU A 361 33.74 -36.37 -2.01
N LYS A 362 32.92 -37.42 -1.90
CA LYS A 362 31.46 -37.29 -1.78
C LYS A 362 31.07 -36.52 -0.52
N ALA A 363 31.67 -36.86 0.62
CA ALA A 363 31.40 -36.16 1.88
C ALA A 363 31.80 -34.67 1.78
N GLU A 364 32.94 -34.36 1.16
CA GLU A 364 33.33 -32.96 0.89
C GLU A 364 32.31 -32.27 -0.01
N ARG A 365 31.90 -32.89 -1.12
CA ARG A 365 30.90 -32.32 -2.03
C ARG A 365 29.58 -32.04 -1.32
N ASP A 366 29.09 -33.01 -0.56
CA ASP A 366 27.80 -32.92 0.13
C ASP A 366 27.85 -31.80 1.21
N GLN A 367 29.00 -31.63 1.90
CA GLN A 367 29.21 -30.50 2.81
C GLN A 367 29.23 -29.16 2.07
N VAL A 368 29.99 -29.04 0.98
CA VAL A 368 30.07 -27.81 0.19
C VAL A 368 28.71 -27.44 -0.41
N LEU A 369 27.94 -28.44 -0.86
CA LEU A 369 26.59 -28.24 -1.39
C LEU A 369 25.63 -27.72 -0.30
N LYS A 370 25.73 -28.24 0.93
CA LYS A 370 24.96 -27.74 2.08
C LYS A 370 25.30 -26.27 2.40
N GLU A 371 26.58 -25.93 2.45
CA GLU A 371 27.04 -24.55 2.69
C GLU A 371 26.59 -23.62 1.54
N TYR A 372 26.68 -24.08 0.30
CA TYR A 372 26.25 -23.33 -0.88
C TYR A 372 24.75 -23.03 -0.88
N ASN A 373 23.92 -23.99 -0.47
CA ASN A 373 22.47 -23.80 -0.36
C ASN A 373 22.08 -22.90 0.82
N LEU A 374 22.76 -23.02 1.97
CA LEU A 374 22.56 -22.11 3.12
C LEU A 374 22.81 -20.66 2.72
N LEU A 375 23.89 -20.44 1.96
CA LEU A 375 24.27 -19.12 1.49
C LEU A 375 23.26 -18.51 0.51
N GLY A 376 22.59 -19.35 -0.29
CA GLY A 376 21.46 -18.92 -1.13
C GLY A 376 20.33 -18.29 -0.31
N ASN A 377 19.96 -18.90 0.82
CA ASN A 377 18.93 -18.37 1.71
C ASN A 377 19.36 -17.07 2.41
N ARG A 378 20.64 -16.95 2.77
CA ARG A 378 21.19 -15.71 3.34
C ARG A 378 21.16 -14.55 2.34
N ILE A 379 21.56 -14.80 1.10
CA ILE A 379 21.50 -13.80 0.04
C ILE A 379 20.06 -13.34 -0.21
N LEU A 380 19.09 -14.26 -0.14
CA LEU A 380 17.66 -13.95 -0.26
C LEU A 380 17.20 -13.02 0.88
N ASP A 381 17.52 -13.37 2.13
CA ASP A 381 17.21 -12.58 3.33
C ASP A 381 17.88 -11.19 3.32
N GLU A 382 19.16 -11.12 2.93
CA GLU A 382 19.92 -9.88 2.79
C GLU A 382 19.30 -8.98 1.73
N ASN A 383 18.91 -9.54 0.58
CA ASN A 383 18.27 -8.76 -0.49
C ASN A 383 16.92 -8.19 -0.04
N ARG A 384 16.10 -8.98 0.67
CA ARG A 384 14.85 -8.50 1.29
C ARG A 384 15.14 -7.35 2.26
N SER A 385 16.11 -7.54 3.15
CA SER A 385 16.48 -6.54 4.15
C SER A 385 16.98 -5.24 3.50
N ILE A 386 17.76 -5.33 2.40
CA ILE A 386 18.22 -4.18 1.63
C ILE A 386 17.03 -3.38 1.08
N GLU A 387 16.03 -4.05 0.50
CA GLU A 387 14.85 -3.37 -0.05
C GLU A 387 13.99 -2.72 1.05
N TYR A 388 13.79 -3.41 2.18
CA TYR A 388 13.15 -2.83 3.36
C TYR A 388 13.82 -1.53 3.80
N TYR A 389 15.14 -1.58 4.09
CA TYR A 389 15.84 -0.40 4.60
C TYR A 389 15.87 0.74 3.57
N LYS A 390 15.97 0.44 2.27
CA LYS A 390 15.86 1.48 1.22
C LYS A 390 14.51 2.20 1.29
N SER A 391 13.41 1.45 1.41
CA SER A 391 12.06 2.02 1.52
C SER A 391 11.93 2.85 2.79
N ASN A 392 12.28 2.28 3.95
CA ASN A 392 12.13 2.97 5.23
C ASN A 392 13.00 4.24 5.32
N ILE A 393 14.23 4.20 4.79
CA ILE A 393 15.10 5.38 4.71
C ILE A 393 14.47 6.48 3.86
N GLN A 394 13.83 6.13 2.75
CA GLN A 394 13.13 7.10 1.90
C GLN A 394 11.95 7.72 2.65
N GLU A 395 11.15 6.90 3.35
CA GLU A 395 10.03 7.36 4.16
C GLU A 395 10.46 8.29 5.30
N LEU A 396 11.50 7.91 6.05
CA LEU A 396 12.05 8.72 7.14
C LEU A 396 12.65 10.04 6.63
N LYS A 397 13.34 10.03 5.48
CA LYS A 397 13.83 11.27 4.86
C LYS A 397 12.69 12.23 4.53
N GLN A 398 11.62 11.71 3.94
CA GLN A 398 10.45 12.50 3.60
C GLN A 398 9.78 13.05 4.87
N LEU A 399 9.55 12.20 5.87
CA LEU A 399 9.00 12.60 7.17
C LEU A 399 9.81 13.73 7.83
N LEU A 400 11.14 13.64 7.76
CA LEU A 400 12.04 14.65 8.30
C LEU A 400 12.07 15.95 7.50
N GLU A 401 11.83 15.88 6.19
CA GLU A 401 11.70 17.05 5.32
C GLU A 401 10.38 17.77 5.62
N ASP A 402 9.27 17.04 5.64
CA ASP A 402 7.92 17.58 5.89
C ASP A 402 7.76 18.15 7.30
N GLY A 403 8.29 17.44 8.31
CA GLY A 403 8.19 17.85 9.72
C GLY A 403 9.17 18.95 10.14
N LYS A 404 10.07 19.39 9.26
CA LYS A 404 11.17 20.30 9.61
C LYS A 404 10.69 21.66 10.11
N ASP A 405 9.77 22.29 9.39
CA ASP A 405 9.30 23.64 9.72
C ASP A 405 8.55 23.64 11.05
N GLU A 406 7.74 22.61 11.31
CA GLU A 406 7.03 22.44 12.57
C GLU A 406 8.00 22.20 13.73
N TYR A 407 9.00 21.34 13.54
CA TYR A 407 10.07 21.11 14.53
C TYR A 407 10.81 22.42 14.88
N GLU A 408 11.22 23.18 13.88
CA GLU A 408 11.92 24.46 14.07
C GLU A 408 11.03 25.49 14.79
N MET A 409 9.75 25.58 14.41
CA MET A 409 8.77 26.44 15.07
C MET A 409 8.60 26.08 16.55
N VAL A 410 8.44 24.79 16.85
CA VAL A 410 8.26 24.27 18.22
C VAL A 410 9.50 24.53 19.10
N LEU A 411 10.71 24.42 18.53
CA LEU A 411 11.94 24.78 19.23
C LEU A 411 12.05 26.29 19.51
N GLN A 412 11.63 27.14 18.57
CA GLN A 412 11.67 28.59 18.74
C GLN A 412 10.74 29.08 19.85
N VAL A 413 9.58 28.44 20.02
CA VAL A 413 8.60 28.80 21.06
C VAL A 413 8.89 28.15 22.43
N LYS A 414 9.97 27.37 22.55
CA LYS A 414 10.37 26.75 23.82
C LYS A 414 10.68 27.85 24.87
N PRO A 415 9.96 27.88 26.01
CA PRO A 415 10.16 28.92 27.01
C PRO A 415 11.58 28.92 27.56
N GLN A 416 12.19 30.11 27.65
CA GLN A 416 13.52 30.27 28.23
C GLN A 416 13.45 30.60 29.70
N LYS A 417 14.31 29.96 30.50
CA LYS A 417 14.38 30.18 31.93
C LYS A 417 14.73 31.65 32.22
N PRO A 418 13.92 32.38 33.01
CA PRO A 418 14.20 33.78 33.30
C PRO A 418 15.52 33.90 34.08
N MET A 419 16.34 34.89 33.71
CA MET A 419 17.57 35.21 34.43
C MET A 419 17.28 35.52 35.91
N MET A 420 18.20 35.13 36.81
CA MET A 420 18.01 35.22 38.26
C MET A 420 17.61 36.63 38.73
N LEU A 421 18.21 37.68 38.15
CA LEU A 421 17.90 39.09 38.44
C LEU A 421 16.49 39.50 37.98
N VAL A 422 16.07 39.08 36.79
CA VAL A 422 14.73 39.36 36.25
C VAL A 422 13.66 38.66 37.09
N ASN A 423 13.95 37.44 37.55
CA ASN A 423 13.06 36.71 38.42
C ASN A 423 12.93 37.39 39.81
N ALA A 424 14.05 37.85 40.37
CA ALA A 424 14.08 38.59 41.64
C ALA A 424 13.29 39.90 41.56
N LEU A 425 13.48 40.68 40.49
CA LEU A 425 12.75 41.94 40.25
C LEU A 425 11.25 41.71 39.99
N SER A 426 10.89 40.55 39.46
CA SER A 426 9.48 40.14 39.27
C SER A 426 8.84 39.49 40.51
N PHE A 427 9.52 39.49 41.66
CA PHE A 427 9.09 38.80 42.88
C PHE A 427 8.69 37.33 42.65
N GLY A 428 9.41 36.62 41.77
CA GLY A 428 9.13 35.22 41.45
C GLY A 428 7.98 34.98 40.45
N ALA A 429 7.27 36.02 40.01
CA ALA A 429 6.15 35.88 39.07
C ALA A 429 6.62 35.35 37.70
N LYS A 430 7.77 35.80 37.18
CA LYS A 430 8.31 35.33 35.90
C LYS A 430 8.69 33.85 35.95
N ASN A 431 9.16 33.32 37.08
CA ASN A 431 9.44 31.88 37.22
C ASN A 431 8.15 31.03 37.26
N LYS A 432 7.07 31.55 37.87
CA LYS A 432 5.76 30.88 37.82
C LYS A 432 5.17 30.84 36.40
N THR A 433 5.26 31.96 35.67
CA THR A 433 4.83 32.03 34.26
C THR A 433 5.68 31.10 33.38
N TYR A 434 7.01 31.13 33.53
CA TYR A 434 7.91 30.20 32.84
C TYR A 434 7.55 28.73 33.09
N ASN A 435 7.31 28.35 34.35
CA ASN A 435 6.95 26.97 34.67
C ASN A 435 5.63 26.54 34.03
N ARG A 436 4.65 27.45 33.93
CA ARG A 436 3.36 27.19 33.27
C ARG A 436 3.52 27.07 31.75
N GLU A 437 4.22 28.01 31.12
CA GLU A 437 4.50 27.97 29.69
C GLU A 437 5.34 26.74 29.33
N LEU A 438 6.31 26.37 30.17
CA LEU A 438 7.11 25.16 29.99
C LEU A 438 6.26 23.90 30.12
N TYR A 439 5.29 23.89 31.04
CA TYR A 439 4.33 22.80 31.18
C TYR A 439 3.46 22.68 29.92
N ASP A 440 2.90 23.79 29.42
CA ASP A 440 2.10 23.80 28.18
C ASP A 440 2.92 23.35 26.96
N TRP A 441 4.19 23.80 26.87
CA TRP A 441 5.14 23.35 25.85
C TRP A 441 5.49 21.86 26.01
N SER A 442 5.64 21.35 27.23
CA SER A 442 5.97 19.94 27.47
C SER A 442 4.85 18.99 27.05
N ILE A 443 3.60 19.45 27.02
CA ILE A 443 2.46 18.64 26.56
C ILE A 443 2.33 18.67 25.04
N LYS A 444 2.56 19.83 24.41
CA LYS A 444 2.26 20.03 22.98
C LYS A 444 3.49 19.99 22.07
N GLY A 445 4.58 20.60 22.50
CA GLY A 445 5.81 20.73 21.73
C GLY A 445 6.82 19.60 21.97
N ALA A 446 6.96 19.12 23.21
CA ALA A 446 7.92 18.05 23.49
C ALA A 446 7.67 16.75 22.68
N PRO A 447 6.42 16.28 22.47
CA PRO A 447 6.18 15.11 21.63
C PRO A 447 6.65 15.28 20.18
N VAL A 448 6.46 16.46 19.59
CA VAL A 448 6.92 16.77 18.22
C VAL A 448 8.44 16.74 18.13
N VAL A 449 9.12 17.35 19.12
CA VAL A 449 10.59 17.32 19.22
C VAL A 449 11.11 15.89 19.38
N SER A 450 10.51 15.11 20.27
CA SER A 450 10.88 13.71 20.50
C SER A 450 10.69 12.87 19.24
N ALA A 451 9.53 12.94 18.58
CA ALA A 451 9.27 12.17 17.36
C ALA A 451 10.24 12.51 16.23
N TYR A 452 10.57 13.81 16.05
CA TYR A 452 11.51 14.26 15.03
C TYR A 452 12.96 13.82 15.33
N GLU A 453 13.38 13.88 16.60
CA GLU A 453 14.70 13.42 17.02
C GLU A 453 14.82 11.88 16.97
N GLU A 454 13.77 11.16 17.33
CA GLU A 454 13.67 9.70 17.17
C GLU A 454 13.77 9.32 15.69
N ALA A 455 13.01 9.97 14.80
CA ALA A 455 13.10 9.73 13.36
C ALA A 455 14.51 9.99 12.80
N LYS A 456 15.24 11.01 13.30
CA LYS A 456 16.65 11.24 12.94
C LYS A 456 17.56 10.11 13.38
N VAL A 457 17.35 9.59 14.59
CA VAL A 457 18.13 8.47 15.12
C VAL A 457 17.84 7.21 14.32
N SER A 458 16.56 6.90 14.07
CA SER A 458 16.15 5.76 13.23
C SER A 458 16.74 5.85 11.83
N LEU A 459 16.66 7.02 11.17
CA LEU A 459 17.26 7.20 9.84
C LEU A 459 18.76 6.90 9.85
N LYS A 460 19.48 7.34 10.89
CA LYS A 460 20.91 7.05 11.00
C LYS A 460 21.15 5.56 11.18
N LEU A 461 20.40 4.90 12.06
CA LEU A 461 20.53 3.47 12.32
C LEU A 461 20.22 2.65 11.06
N ASP A 462 19.14 2.97 10.35
CA ASP A 462 18.76 2.27 9.12
C ASP A 462 19.78 2.46 8.01
N MET A 463 20.40 3.65 7.89
CA MET A 463 21.50 3.86 6.96
C MET A 463 22.74 3.01 7.30
N GLU A 464 23.02 2.82 8.59
CA GLU A 464 24.10 1.93 9.06
C GLU A 464 23.76 0.45 8.77
N GLU A 465 22.53 0.01 9.06
CA GLU A 465 22.06 -1.35 8.79
C GLU A 465 22.02 -1.63 7.28
N LEU A 466 21.53 -0.71 6.44
CA LEU A 466 21.58 -0.83 4.98
C LEU A 466 23.01 -1.02 4.46
N SER A 467 23.96 -0.23 4.97
CA SER A 467 25.37 -0.38 4.61
C SER A 467 25.92 -1.75 5.01
N GLY A 468 25.55 -2.23 6.20
CA GLY A 468 25.92 -3.56 6.69
C GLY A 468 25.34 -4.68 5.82
N GLN A 469 24.06 -4.59 5.45
CA GLN A 469 23.41 -5.56 4.57
C GLN A 469 24.05 -5.60 3.18
N GLN A 470 24.38 -4.44 2.60
CA GLN A 470 25.07 -4.37 1.31
C GLN A 470 26.48 -4.98 1.34
N GLU A 471 27.20 -4.81 2.46
CA GLU A 471 28.50 -5.46 2.66
C GLU A 471 28.36 -6.98 2.77
N ASN A 472 27.42 -7.46 3.60
CA ASN A 472 27.12 -8.88 3.76
C ASN A 472 26.70 -9.51 2.43
N PHE A 473 25.75 -8.91 1.71
CA PHE A 473 25.32 -9.34 0.37
C PHE A 473 26.49 -9.51 -0.61
N LYS A 474 27.42 -8.56 -0.62
CA LYS A 474 28.62 -8.63 -1.46
C LYS A 474 29.55 -9.77 -1.04
N LEU A 475 29.76 -9.94 0.26
CA LEU A 475 30.61 -11.00 0.81
C LEU A 475 30.02 -12.39 0.56
N ASP A 476 28.74 -12.58 0.87
CA ASP A 476 28.04 -13.84 0.71
C ASP A 476 27.85 -14.19 -0.76
N THR A 477 27.60 -13.22 -1.65
CA THR A 477 27.65 -13.45 -3.10
C THR A 477 29.05 -13.88 -3.58
N ALA A 478 30.12 -13.31 -3.03
CA ALA A 478 31.49 -13.73 -3.37
C ALA A 478 31.79 -15.16 -2.88
N ASN A 479 31.41 -15.46 -1.64
CA ASN A 479 31.52 -16.80 -1.05
C ASN A 479 30.70 -17.82 -1.83
N TYR A 480 29.51 -17.45 -2.31
CA TYR A 480 28.64 -18.28 -3.13
C TYR A 480 29.30 -18.69 -4.44
N ASN A 481 29.88 -17.71 -5.13
CA ASN A 481 30.64 -17.96 -6.35
C ASN A 481 31.90 -18.81 -6.09
N GLN A 482 32.57 -18.63 -4.94
CA GLN A 482 33.71 -19.45 -4.54
C GLN A 482 33.30 -20.90 -4.26
N LEU A 483 32.20 -21.13 -3.54
CA LEU A 483 31.66 -22.46 -3.26
C LEU A 483 31.19 -23.14 -4.54
N LYS A 484 30.57 -22.40 -5.47
CA LYS A 484 30.25 -22.91 -6.82
C LYS A 484 31.51 -23.39 -7.54
N GLY A 485 32.58 -22.58 -7.56
CA GLY A 485 33.85 -23.00 -8.14
C GLY A 485 34.50 -24.18 -7.41
N LYS A 486 34.29 -24.32 -6.10
CA LYS A 486 34.73 -25.49 -5.33
C LYS A 486 33.93 -26.74 -5.70
N LEU A 487 32.60 -26.64 -5.82
CA LEU A 487 31.73 -27.73 -6.31
C LEU A 487 32.19 -28.18 -7.69
N ASP A 488 32.39 -27.26 -8.63
CA ASP A 488 32.86 -27.60 -9.99
C ASP A 488 34.18 -28.37 -9.97
N ARG A 489 35.12 -28.01 -9.08
CA ARG A 489 36.39 -28.73 -8.91
C ARG A 489 36.19 -30.13 -8.33
N VAL A 490 35.46 -30.25 -7.23
CA VAL A 490 35.21 -31.54 -6.57
C VAL A 490 34.46 -32.48 -7.52
N ASN A 491 33.48 -31.96 -8.26
CA ASN A 491 32.72 -32.71 -9.26
C ASN A 491 33.63 -33.25 -10.37
N ARG A 492 34.58 -32.46 -10.89
CA ARG A 492 35.56 -32.94 -11.87
C ARG A 492 36.46 -34.04 -11.30
N VAL A 493 36.97 -33.87 -10.09
CA VAL A 493 37.83 -34.87 -9.44
C VAL A 493 37.07 -36.17 -9.18
N ILE A 494 35.78 -36.10 -8.81
CA ILE A 494 34.92 -37.27 -8.70
C ILE A 494 34.78 -37.92 -10.09
N ALA A 495 34.38 -37.16 -11.12
CA ALA A 495 34.17 -37.67 -12.48
C ALA A 495 35.43 -38.36 -13.05
N ASP A 496 36.62 -37.80 -12.82
CA ASP A 496 37.89 -38.38 -13.29
C ASP A 496 38.25 -39.71 -12.62
N LYS A 497 37.72 -39.97 -11.40
CA LYS A 497 38.01 -41.16 -10.60
C LYS A 497 36.89 -42.18 -10.60
N LEU A 498 35.71 -41.80 -11.10
CA LEU A 498 34.53 -42.64 -11.03
C LEU A 498 34.52 -43.66 -12.17
N GLU A 499 34.53 -44.94 -11.84
CA GLU A 499 34.27 -46.02 -12.80
C GLU A 499 32.92 -46.66 -12.48
N VAL A 500 31.92 -46.39 -13.32
CA VAL A 500 30.56 -46.91 -13.15
C VAL A 500 30.36 -48.13 -14.02
N SER A 501 30.06 -49.27 -13.41
CA SER A 501 29.79 -50.53 -14.12
C SER A 501 28.51 -50.44 -14.95
N ASP A 502 28.46 -51.22 -16.03
CA ASP A 502 27.28 -51.29 -16.90
C ASP A 502 26.03 -51.78 -16.14
N ASP A 503 26.21 -52.68 -15.16
CA ASP A 503 25.11 -53.15 -14.30
C ASP A 503 24.48 -52.01 -13.48
N VAL A 504 25.30 -51.10 -12.94
CA VAL A 504 24.80 -49.91 -12.21
C VAL A 504 24.13 -48.94 -13.19
N LYS A 505 24.70 -48.71 -14.38
CA LYS A 505 24.08 -47.87 -15.42
C LYS A 505 22.74 -48.42 -15.89
N ILE A 506 22.61 -49.73 -16.06
CA ILE A 506 21.36 -50.40 -16.44
C ILE A 506 20.35 -50.31 -15.29
N GLY A 507 20.79 -50.55 -14.05
CA GLY A 507 19.95 -50.44 -12.85
C GLY A 507 19.36 -49.03 -12.68
N VAL A 508 20.22 -48.00 -12.72
CA VAL A 508 19.79 -46.58 -12.67
C VAL A 508 18.98 -46.22 -13.92
N GLY A 509 19.39 -46.69 -15.09
CA GLY A 509 18.72 -46.46 -16.37
C GLY A 509 17.27 -46.95 -16.38
N SER A 510 16.98 -48.05 -15.68
CA SER A 510 15.62 -48.58 -15.52
C SER A 510 14.68 -47.62 -14.77
N GLN A 511 15.22 -46.72 -13.94
CA GLN A 511 14.48 -45.72 -13.16
C GLN A 511 14.68 -44.27 -13.68
N LEU A 512 15.33 -44.10 -14.84
CA LEU A 512 15.68 -42.78 -15.36
C LEU A 512 14.45 -41.93 -15.71
N GLY A 513 13.37 -42.54 -16.20
CA GLY A 513 12.13 -41.85 -16.56
C GLY A 513 11.55 -41.03 -15.39
N PRO A 514 11.19 -41.65 -14.26
CA PRO A 514 10.73 -40.94 -13.06
C PRO A 514 11.72 -39.86 -12.57
N TYR A 515 13.02 -40.14 -12.60
CA TYR A 515 14.05 -39.23 -12.12
C TYR A 515 14.17 -37.96 -12.96
N ILE A 516 14.16 -38.11 -14.29
CA ILE A 516 14.18 -36.98 -15.22
C ILE A 516 12.89 -36.16 -15.09
N SER A 517 11.74 -36.81 -14.88
CA SER A 517 10.47 -36.12 -14.64
C SER A 517 10.49 -35.30 -13.36
N LEU A 518 11.07 -35.82 -12.27
CA LEU A 518 11.29 -35.04 -11.06
C LEU A 518 12.16 -33.80 -11.34
N LEU A 519 13.29 -33.97 -12.02
CA LEU A 519 14.18 -32.86 -12.35
C LEU A 519 13.51 -31.81 -13.24
N ARG A 520 12.64 -32.22 -14.16
CA ARG A 520 11.85 -31.31 -14.99
C ARG A 520 10.84 -30.53 -14.15
N ILE A 521 10.08 -31.19 -13.29
CA ILE A 521 9.14 -30.52 -12.38
C ILE A 521 9.87 -29.51 -11.52
N ALA A 522 11.00 -29.92 -10.93
CA ALA A 522 11.84 -29.05 -10.10
C ALA A 522 12.32 -27.82 -10.89
N LYS A 523 12.83 -28.03 -12.10
CA LYS A 523 13.26 -26.95 -12.99
C LYS A 523 12.10 -26.02 -13.35
N ASP A 524 10.91 -26.52 -13.62
CA ASP A 524 9.76 -25.67 -13.92
C ASP A 524 9.35 -24.81 -12.73
N ILE A 525 9.37 -25.38 -11.52
CA ILE A 525 9.10 -24.65 -10.27
C ILE A 525 10.14 -23.55 -10.13
N VAL A 526 11.42 -23.88 -10.30
CA VAL A 526 12.52 -22.91 -10.25
C VAL A 526 12.41 -21.87 -11.36
N ASN A 527 11.91 -22.22 -12.55
CA ASN A 527 11.68 -21.29 -13.66
C ASN A 527 10.36 -20.51 -13.56
N SER A 528 9.60 -20.66 -12.47
CA SER A 528 8.32 -19.96 -12.31
C SER A 528 8.54 -18.45 -12.41
N LYS A 529 7.71 -17.80 -13.21
CA LYS A 529 7.82 -16.37 -13.54
C LYS A 529 6.44 -15.77 -13.73
N LEU A 530 6.28 -14.52 -13.31
CA LEU A 530 5.05 -13.79 -13.60
C LEU A 530 5.03 -13.34 -15.07
N ASP A 531 3.82 -13.16 -15.60
CA ASP A 531 3.65 -12.46 -16.88
C ASP A 531 4.19 -11.03 -16.73
N GLN A 532 4.87 -10.53 -17.77
CA GLN A 532 5.50 -9.21 -17.74
C GLN A 532 4.49 -8.08 -17.49
N ARG A 533 3.22 -8.25 -17.86
CA ARG A 533 2.16 -7.29 -17.55
C ARG A 533 1.88 -7.14 -16.04
N LEU A 534 2.19 -8.15 -15.24
CA LEU A 534 1.96 -8.15 -13.80
C LEU A 534 3.10 -7.49 -13.01
N VAL A 535 4.23 -7.22 -13.66
CA VAL A 535 5.43 -6.65 -13.02
C VAL A 535 5.29 -5.15 -12.77
N ASN A 536 4.57 -4.42 -13.63
CA ASN A 536 4.35 -2.99 -13.47
C ASN A 536 2.93 -2.71 -12.96
N THR A 537 2.76 -1.61 -12.24
CA THR A 537 1.45 -1.10 -11.80
C THR A 537 0.55 -0.79 -12.99
N ILE A 538 -0.76 -0.97 -12.81
CA ILE A 538 -1.73 -0.54 -13.80
C ILE A 538 -2.01 0.96 -13.62
N SER A 539 -1.91 1.72 -14.71
CA SER A 539 -2.29 3.13 -14.74
C SER A 539 -3.50 3.33 -15.65
N ILE A 540 -4.46 4.11 -15.19
CA ILE A 540 -5.58 4.54 -16.02
C ILE A 540 -5.17 5.75 -16.85
N ASN A 541 -5.69 5.85 -18.08
CA ASN A 541 -5.49 7.07 -18.86
C ASN A 541 -6.31 8.19 -18.21
N LYS A 542 -5.69 9.36 -18.04
CA LYS A 542 -6.41 10.55 -17.59
C LYS A 542 -7.33 11.04 -18.70
N HIS A 543 -8.53 11.47 -18.34
CA HIS A 543 -9.43 12.09 -19.30
C HIS A 543 -8.82 13.42 -19.77
N GLU A 544 -8.60 13.59 -21.07
CA GLU A 544 -8.14 14.86 -21.62
C GLU A 544 -9.12 15.97 -21.21
N GLU A 545 -8.58 17.16 -20.94
CA GLU A 545 -9.33 18.30 -20.41
C GLU A 545 -10.40 18.74 -21.42
N VAL A 546 -11.61 18.19 -21.32
CA VAL A 546 -12.73 18.58 -22.18
C VAL A 546 -13.09 20.02 -21.81
N LYS A 547 -12.79 20.95 -22.71
CA LYS A 547 -13.23 22.33 -22.59
C LYS A 547 -14.63 22.45 -23.17
N LEU A 548 -15.42 23.36 -22.61
CA LEU A 548 -16.67 23.77 -23.24
C LEU A 548 -16.38 24.17 -24.70
N PRO A 549 -17.29 23.87 -25.65
CA PRO A 549 -17.23 24.46 -26.97
C PRO A 549 -17.12 25.98 -26.84
N ALA A 550 -16.16 26.59 -27.55
CA ALA A 550 -15.85 28.03 -27.44
C ALA A 550 -17.08 28.93 -27.63
N GLU A 551 -18.05 28.49 -28.42
CA GLU A 551 -19.32 29.17 -28.65
C GLU A 551 -20.19 29.27 -27.38
N ILE A 552 -20.22 28.22 -26.55
CA ILE A 552 -20.98 28.22 -25.29
C ILE A 552 -20.29 29.12 -24.27
N GLU A 553 -18.96 29.04 -24.18
CA GLU A 553 -18.15 29.88 -23.28
C GLU A 553 -18.31 31.37 -23.62
N GLN A 554 -18.27 31.71 -24.91
CA GLN A 554 -18.49 33.07 -25.39
C GLN A 554 -19.91 33.58 -25.11
N ASN A 555 -20.93 32.74 -25.32
CA ASN A 555 -22.33 33.10 -25.05
C ASN A 555 -22.60 33.33 -23.55
N VAL A 556 -22.02 32.50 -22.68
CA VAL A 556 -22.09 32.68 -21.22
C VAL A 556 -21.40 33.98 -20.82
N ASN A 557 -20.20 34.25 -21.33
CA ASN A 557 -19.46 35.48 -21.02
C ASN A 557 -20.20 36.74 -21.50
N ASN A 558 -20.80 36.71 -22.70
CA ASN A 558 -21.61 37.81 -23.22
C ASN A 558 -22.86 38.06 -22.36
N PHE A 559 -23.52 37.00 -21.91
CA PHE A 559 -24.69 37.10 -21.02
C PHE A 559 -24.32 37.71 -19.67
N ILE A 560 -23.24 37.25 -19.04
CA ILE A 560 -22.70 37.79 -17.78
C ILE A 560 -22.33 39.27 -17.94
N GLN A 561 -21.62 39.63 -19.01
CA GLN A 561 -21.27 41.02 -19.29
C GLN A 561 -22.51 41.90 -19.51
N GLY A 562 -23.53 41.38 -20.21
CA GLY A 562 -24.81 42.06 -20.38
C GLY A 562 -25.53 42.31 -19.04
N MET A 563 -25.53 41.36 -18.11
CA MET A 563 -26.08 41.56 -16.76
C MET A 563 -25.33 42.62 -15.97
N ARG A 564 -23.98 42.59 -16.00
CA ARG A 564 -23.13 43.58 -15.33
C ARG A 564 -23.36 45.00 -15.85
N GLN A 565 -23.66 45.15 -17.14
CA GLN A 565 -23.91 46.45 -17.77
C GLN A 565 -25.34 46.96 -17.52
N ASN A 566 -26.34 46.07 -17.46
CA ASN A 566 -27.76 46.46 -17.46
C ASN A 566 -28.42 46.51 -16.06
N LEU A 567 -27.82 45.93 -15.02
CA LEU A 567 -28.41 45.85 -13.68
C LEU A 567 -27.90 46.90 -12.68
N VAL A 568 -27.02 47.82 -13.09
CA VAL A 568 -26.51 48.89 -12.21
C VAL A 568 -27.62 49.89 -11.89
N VAL A 569 -28.01 49.97 -10.61
CA VAL A 569 -29.01 50.92 -10.11
C VAL A 569 -28.39 52.32 -10.09
N ASN A 570 -29.01 53.25 -10.81
CA ASN A 570 -28.63 54.66 -10.94
C ASN A 570 -29.68 55.58 -10.29
N ASP A 571 -29.30 56.85 -10.05
CA ASP A 571 -30.04 57.80 -9.21
C ASP A 571 -31.55 57.90 -9.51
N PHE A 572 -31.94 57.80 -10.80
CA PHE A 572 -33.32 57.92 -11.25
C PHE A 572 -34.19 56.69 -10.90
N VAL A 573 -33.67 55.47 -11.11
CA VAL A 573 -34.38 54.20 -10.87
C VAL A 573 -34.53 53.92 -9.37
N SER A 574 -33.61 54.43 -8.56
CA SER A 574 -33.60 54.22 -7.11
C SER A 574 -34.82 54.77 -6.38
N LYS A 575 -35.43 55.86 -6.85
CA LYS A 575 -36.61 56.46 -6.19
C LYS A 575 -37.87 55.59 -6.37
N GLU A 576 -38.19 55.19 -7.59
CA GLU A 576 -39.34 54.32 -7.89
C GLU A 576 -39.19 52.94 -7.23
N VAL A 577 -38.03 52.31 -7.35
CA VAL A 577 -37.78 50.97 -6.77
C VAL A 577 -37.79 51.01 -5.25
N THR A 578 -37.32 52.09 -4.62
CA THR A 578 -37.36 52.23 -3.15
C THR A 578 -38.78 52.40 -2.64
N GLU A 579 -39.65 53.10 -3.36
CA GLU A 579 -41.08 53.24 -3.01
C GLU A 579 -41.84 51.92 -3.21
N GLU A 580 -41.69 51.24 -4.35
CA GLU A 580 -42.33 49.95 -4.62
C GLU A 580 -41.86 48.82 -3.69
N PHE A 581 -40.55 48.73 -3.40
CA PHE A 581 -40.00 47.68 -2.53
C PHE A 581 -40.48 47.84 -1.07
N PHE A 582 -40.69 49.08 -0.62
CA PHE A 582 -41.26 49.37 0.70
C PHE A 582 -42.75 49.00 0.78
N ASP A 583 -43.53 49.38 -0.22
CA ASP A 583 -44.96 49.04 -0.31
C ASP A 583 -45.17 47.52 -0.42
N ALA A 584 -44.31 46.81 -1.15
CA ALA A 584 -44.41 45.36 -1.32
C ALA A 584 -43.97 44.53 -0.10
N THR A 585 -42.97 44.99 0.67
CA THR A 585 -42.37 44.22 1.78
C THR A 585 -43.05 44.49 3.13
N PHE A 586 -43.66 45.67 3.31
CA PHE A 586 -44.23 46.09 4.60
C PHE A 586 -45.72 46.45 4.56
N MET A 587 -46.38 46.40 3.39
CA MET A 587 -47.83 46.61 3.30
C MET A 587 -48.52 45.47 2.54
N LYS A 588 -48.65 44.31 3.18
CA LYS A 588 -49.75 43.39 2.88
C LYS A 588 -50.44 42.93 4.17
N GLU A 589 -51.73 43.31 4.20
CA GLU A 589 -52.85 42.81 5.01
C GLU A 589 -52.77 42.97 6.55
N GLU A 590 -53.06 44.20 7.04
CA GLU A 590 -54.22 44.43 7.96
C GLU A 590 -54.41 45.90 8.42
N ASP A 591 -53.46 46.82 8.21
CA ASP A 591 -53.62 48.23 8.66
C ASP A 591 -54.19 49.18 7.59
N GLN A 592 -55.28 48.77 6.94
CA GLN A 592 -56.04 49.60 6.00
C GLN A 592 -57.12 50.45 6.70
N LYS A 593 -56.98 50.73 8.01
CA LYS A 593 -57.89 51.63 8.74
C LYS A 593 -57.14 52.77 9.42
N LYS A 594 -57.37 53.96 8.86
CA LYS A 594 -57.12 55.30 9.39
C LYS A 594 -55.65 55.66 9.59
N ILE A 595 -55.00 55.98 8.48
CA ILE A 595 -54.05 57.10 8.49
C ILE A 595 -54.72 58.20 7.67
N ASP A 596 -55.05 59.29 8.35
CA ASP A 596 -55.58 60.50 7.73
C ASP A 596 -54.68 60.93 6.56
N LYS A 597 -55.29 61.12 5.40
CA LYS A 597 -54.65 61.64 4.17
C LYS A 597 -54.20 63.11 4.28
N GLU A 598 -54.02 63.65 5.49
CA GLU A 598 -53.68 65.06 5.73
C GLU A 598 -52.35 65.30 6.46
N LYS A 599 -51.49 64.28 6.61
CA LYS A 599 -50.06 64.48 6.96
C LYS A 599 -49.13 63.56 6.17
N LEU A 600 -49.31 63.48 4.85
CA LEU A 600 -48.18 63.20 3.98
C LEU A 600 -47.37 64.50 3.90
N ASP A 601 -46.44 64.62 4.84
CA ASP A 601 -45.44 65.67 4.85
C ASP A 601 -44.78 65.69 3.46
N GLU A 602 -44.87 66.82 2.75
CA GLU A 602 -44.19 67.12 1.47
C GLU A 602 -42.65 67.13 1.60
N ASN A 603 -42.11 66.46 2.61
CA ASN A 603 -40.69 66.33 2.93
C ASN A 603 -40.19 64.87 2.90
N SER A 604 -40.76 63.98 2.06
CA SER A 604 -40.09 62.71 1.70
C SER A 604 -38.90 62.92 0.76
N VAL A 605 -38.24 64.08 0.82
CA VAL A 605 -36.98 64.31 0.14
C VAL A 605 -35.92 63.52 0.91
N TYR A 606 -35.73 62.26 0.52
CA TYR A 606 -34.52 61.52 0.86
C TYR A 606 -33.33 62.44 0.59
N GLY A 607 -32.51 62.72 1.62
CA GLY A 607 -31.33 63.55 1.42
C GLY A 607 -30.44 62.91 0.36
N ALA A 608 -29.76 63.70 -0.47
CA ALA A 608 -28.88 63.17 -1.51
C ALA A 608 -27.83 62.15 -0.98
N GLN A 609 -27.46 62.28 0.31
CA GLN A 609 -26.61 61.30 1.00
C GLN A 609 -27.32 59.97 1.31
N ASP A 610 -28.59 59.99 1.73
CA ASP A 610 -29.38 58.77 2.03
C ASP A 610 -29.65 57.97 0.75
N LEU A 611 -29.98 58.66 -0.34
CA LEU A 611 -30.21 58.04 -1.65
C LEU A 611 -28.92 57.40 -2.19
N LYS A 612 -27.78 58.10 -2.09
CA LYS A 612 -26.47 57.59 -2.51
C LYS A 612 -26.02 56.39 -1.69
N LEU A 613 -26.30 56.35 -0.38
CA LEU A 613 -26.00 55.20 0.48
C LEU A 613 -26.85 53.98 0.15
N MET A 614 -28.13 54.18 -0.18
CA MET A 614 -29.06 53.12 -0.59
C MET A 614 -28.68 52.55 -1.95
N ILE A 615 -28.40 53.40 -2.94
CA ILE A 615 -27.91 53.00 -4.26
C ILE A 615 -26.63 52.19 -4.16
N ASN A 616 -25.66 52.64 -3.37
CA ASN A 616 -24.40 51.91 -3.19
C ASN A 616 -24.61 50.53 -2.55
N SER A 617 -25.56 50.41 -1.63
CA SER A 617 -25.86 49.13 -0.96
C SER A 617 -26.65 48.19 -1.87
N GLN A 618 -27.59 48.72 -2.66
CA GLN A 618 -28.33 47.96 -3.67
C GLN A 618 -27.41 47.49 -4.80
N ASN A 619 -26.52 48.35 -5.29
CA ASN A 619 -25.52 47.96 -6.28
C ASN A 619 -24.58 46.87 -5.74
N LYS A 620 -24.22 46.89 -4.45
CA LYS A 620 -23.48 45.78 -3.83
C LYS A 620 -24.28 44.48 -3.82
N ALA A 621 -25.57 44.51 -3.50
CA ALA A 621 -26.43 43.33 -3.53
C ALA A 621 -26.58 42.76 -4.95
N VAL A 622 -26.73 43.62 -5.97
CA VAL A 622 -26.77 43.22 -7.38
C VAL A 622 -25.44 42.58 -7.81
N GLN A 623 -24.30 43.19 -7.47
CA GLN A 623 -22.98 42.63 -7.79
C GLN A 623 -22.73 41.30 -7.08
N ALA A 624 -23.16 41.15 -5.82
CA ALA A 624 -23.12 39.86 -5.11
C ALA A 624 -24.01 38.81 -5.81
N GLY A 625 -25.20 39.19 -6.28
CA GLY A 625 -26.10 38.31 -7.05
C GLY A 625 -25.50 37.83 -8.38
N ILE A 626 -24.83 38.73 -9.11
CA ILE A 626 -24.09 38.39 -10.33
C ILE A 626 -22.93 37.44 -10.02
N GLY A 627 -22.15 37.71 -8.96
CA GLY A 627 -21.05 36.84 -8.52
C GLY A 627 -21.50 35.44 -8.09
N TYR A 628 -22.63 35.32 -7.40
CA TYR A 628 -23.26 34.03 -7.10
C TYR A 628 -23.63 33.26 -8.38
N PHE A 629 -24.27 33.92 -9.34
CA PHE A 629 -24.70 33.28 -10.59
C PHE A 629 -23.51 32.82 -11.45
N GLU A 630 -22.44 33.63 -11.51
CA GLU A 630 -21.18 33.24 -12.15
C GLU A 630 -20.57 31.97 -11.51
N SER A 631 -20.51 31.94 -10.17
CA SER A 631 -20.00 30.80 -9.42
C SER A 631 -20.88 29.55 -9.62
N TRP A 632 -22.21 29.72 -9.70
CA TRP A 632 -23.15 28.64 -9.97
C TRP A 632 -22.98 28.06 -11.39
N LEU A 633 -22.83 28.92 -12.40
CA LEU A 633 -22.56 28.48 -13.78
C LEU A 633 -21.24 27.72 -13.89
N GLN A 634 -20.20 28.19 -13.22
CA GLN A 634 -18.93 27.49 -13.12
C GLN A 634 -19.10 26.11 -12.48
N LEU A 635 -19.82 26.03 -11.35
CA LEU A 635 -20.11 24.74 -10.70
C LEU A 635 -20.86 23.79 -11.64
N GLN A 636 -21.89 24.25 -12.34
CA GLN A 636 -22.64 23.41 -13.30
C GLN A 636 -21.76 22.91 -14.45
N ASN A 637 -20.81 23.73 -14.90
CA ASN A 637 -19.84 23.33 -15.90
C ASN A 637 -18.89 22.25 -15.36
N GLU A 638 -18.27 22.50 -14.21
CA GLU A 638 -17.36 21.53 -13.57
C GLU A 638 -18.06 20.19 -13.31
N VAL A 639 -19.34 20.19 -12.92
CA VAL A 639 -20.12 18.95 -12.76
C VAL A 639 -20.21 18.17 -14.07
N LYS A 640 -20.52 18.83 -15.19
CA LYS A 640 -20.63 18.15 -16.49
C LYS A 640 -19.32 17.50 -16.89
N LEU A 641 -18.21 18.24 -16.76
CA LEU A 641 -16.88 17.75 -17.10
C LEU A 641 -16.47 16.58 -16.19
N SER A 642 -16.73 16.70 -14.89
CA SER A 642 -16.42 15.64 -13.93
C SER A 642 -17.27 14.38 -14.16
N VAL A 643 -18.52 14.52 -14.59
CA VAL A 643 -19.38 13.38 -14.96
C VAL A 643 -18.83 12.66 -16.19
N GLU A 644 -18.37 13.41 -17.20
CA GLU A 644 -17.78 12.84 -18.41
C GLU A 644 -16.48 12.08 -18.11
N ALA A 645 -15.58 12.71 -17.34
CA ALA A 645 -14.36 12.06 -16.87
C ALA A 645 -14.66 10.79 -16.05
N SER A 646 -15.66 10.83 -15.16
CA SER A 646 -16.07 9.64 -14.41
C SER A 646 -16.55 8.51 -15.33
N ARG A 647 -17.34 8.81 -16.38
CA ARG A 647 -17.80 7.79 -17.34
C ARG A 647 -16.65 7.19 -18.12
N TYR A 648 -15.66 8.00 -18.49
CA TYR A 648 -14.46 7.53 -19.16
C TYR A 648 -13.65 6.57 -18.27
N TYR A 649 -13.51 6.88 -16.98
CA TYR A 649 -12.90 5.97 -16.01
C TYR A 649 -13.72 4.68 -15.81
N ASP A 650 -15.06 4.78 -15.75
CA ASP A 650 -15.95 3.61 -15.65
C ASP A 650 -15.79 2.68 -16.87
N GLN A 651 -15.70 3.23 -18.09
CA GLN A 651 -15.47 2.44 -19.32
C GLN A 651 -14.10 1.76 -19.35
N GLN A 652 -13.04 2.45 -18.94
CA GLN A 652 -11.71 1.82 -18.82
C GLN A 652 -11.74 0.67 -17.81
N MET A 653 -12.42 0.86 -16.67
CA MET A 653 -12.55 -0.17 -15.65
C MET A 653 -13.32 -1.39 -16.16
N GLU A 654 -14.43 -1.22 -16.88
CA GLU A 654 -15.20 -2.33 -17.47
C GLU A 654 -14.34 -3.21 -18.38
N GLN A 655 -13.50 -2.60 -19.23
CA GLN A 655 -12.59 -3.32 -20.11
C GLN A 655 -11.53 -4.10 -19.32
N MET A 656 -10.94 -3.48 -18.29
CA MET A 656 -9.96 -4.14 -17.43
C MET A 656 -10.58 -5.31 -16.67
N GLU A 657 -11.79 -5.15 -16.13
CA GLU A 657 -12.50 -6.23 -15.44
C GLU A 657 -12.79 -7.44 -16.35
N GLU A 658 -13.12 -7.21 -17.63
CA GLU A 658 -13.27 -8.29 -18.60
C GLU A 658 -11.95 -9.04 -18.84
N GLU A 659 -10.84 -8.30 -18.95
CA GLU A 659 -9.52 -8.90 -19.11
C GLU A 659 -9.15 -9.73 -17.86
N PHE A 660 -9.32 -9.16 -16.66
CA PHE A 660 -9.06 -9.85 -15.40
C PHE A 660 -9.89 -11.13 -15.28
N ARG A 661 -11.20 -11.09 -15.58
CA ARG A 661 -12.06 -12.29 -15.57
C ARG A 661 -11.54 -13.38 -16.51
N LYS A 662 -11.09 -13.00 -17.72
CA LYS A 662 -10.52 -13.94 -18.68
C LYS A 662 -9.20 -14.55 -18.18
N ASN A 663 -8.36 -13.73 -17.56
CA ASN A 663 -7.07 -14.15 -17.01
C ASN A 663 -7.25 -15.10 -15.82
N ILE A 664 -8.10 -14.73 -14.87
CA ILE A 664 -8.50 -15.52 -13.71
C ILE A 664 -9.07 -16.86 -14.17
N ALA A 665 -9.99 -16.88 -15.13
CA ALA A 665 -10.53 -18.13 -15.67
C ALA A 665 -9.46 -19.01 -16.34
N SER A 666 -8.46 -18.40 -17.00
CA SER A 666 -7.32 -19.17 -17.53
C SER A 666 -6.46 -19.77 -16.43
N ILE A 667 -6.31 -19.10 -15.29
CA ILE A 667 -5.62 -19.63 -14.11
C ILE A 667 -6.45 -20.78 -13.51
N ASP A 668 -7.75 -20.59 -13.32
CA ASP A 668 -8.69 -21.59 -12.79
C ASP A 668 -8.65 -22.89 -13.60
N ASN A 669 -8.66 -22.79 -14.93
CA ASN A 669 -8.58 -23.96 -15.82
C ASN A 669 -7.27 -24.73 -15.64
N LYS A 670 -6.14 -24.03 -15.50
CA LYS A 670 -4.83 -24.66 -15.24
C LYS A 670 -4.80 -25.27 -13.83
N ALA A 671 -5.37 -24.59 -12.85
CA ALA A 671 -5.46 -25.03 -11.47
C ALA A 671 -6.36 -26.25 -11.30
N GLU A 672 -7.45 -26.36 -12.07
CA GLU A 672 -8.31 -27.55 -12.08
C GLU A 672 -7.55 -28.77 -12.61
N LEU A 673 -6.84 -28.62 -13.73
CA LEU A 673 -5.98 -29.68 -14.26
C LEU A 673 -4.91 -30.09 -13.24
N LEU A 674 -4.24 -29.11 -12.63
CA LEU A 674 -3.24 -29.36 -11.59
C LEU A 674 -3.85 -30.10 -10.40
N ARG A 675 -4.98 -29.65 -9.86
CA ARG A 675 -5.69 -30.31 -8.75
C ARG A 675 -6.10 -31.74 -9.10
N ALA A 676 -6.51 -32.02 -10.33
CA ALA A 676 -6.82 -33.38 -10.77
C ALA A 676 -5.59 -34.29 -10.75
N ILE A 677 -4.44 -33.79 -11.22
CA ILE A 677 -3.16 -34.51 -11.18
C ILE A 677 -2.70 -34.73 -9.74
N ILE A 678 -2.74 -33.67 -8.92
CA ILE A 678 -2.41 -33.72 -7.49
C ILE A 678 -3.30 -34.73 -6.77
N SER A 679 -4.61 -34.74 -7.01
CA SER A 679 -5.50 -35.72 -6.40
C SER A 679 -5.15 -37.15 -6.81
N ARG A 680 -4.65 -37.38 -8.02
CA ARG A 680 -4.21 -38.71 -8.46
C ARG A 680 -2.90 -39.12 -7.78
N ILE A 681 -1.97 -38.17 -7.63
CA ILE A 681 -0.72 -38.35 -6.88
C ILE A 681 -1.03 -38.71 -5.41
N ASN A 682 -1.86 -37.92 -4.73
CA ASN A 682 -2.19 -38.12 -3.31
C ASN A 682 -2.99 -39.40 -3.03
N LYS A 683 -3.72 -39.93 -4.02
CA LYS A 683 -4.48 -41.18 -3.92
C LYS A 683 -3.69 -42.40 -4.41
N ALA A 684 -2.43 -42.24 -4.80
CA ALA A 684 -1.61 -43.33 -5.29
C ALA A 684 -1.40 -44.38 -4.19
N GLY A 685 -1.97 -45.57 -4.39
CA GLY A 685 -1.79 -46.71 -3.47
C GLY A 685 -0.54 -47.55 -3.74
N SER A 686 0.24 -47.19 -4.77
CA SER A 686 1.49 -47.87 -5.15
C SER A 686 2.54 -46.89 -5.71
N PRO A 687 3.85 -47.21 -5.59
CA PRO A 687 4.93 -46.41 -6.18
C PRO A 687 4.78 -46.20 -7.69
N GLU A 688 4.23 -47.18 -8.42
CA GLU A 688 3.99 -47.08 -9.87
C GLU A 688 2.91 -46.04 -10.20
N THR A 689 1.80 -46.04 -9.47
CA THR A 689 0.74 -45.02 -9.64
C THR A 689 1.22 -43.62 -9.26
N LEU A 690 2.13 -43.51 -8.29
CA LEU A 690 2.77 -42.25 -7.90
C LEU A 690 3.67 -41.74 -9.04
N LYS A 691 4.50 -42.62 -9.62
CA LYS A 691 5.36 -42.32 -10.77
C LYS A 691 4.57 -41.82 -11.98
N GLU A 692 3.43 -42.46 -12.30
CA GLU A 692 2.53 -41.99 -13.36
C GLU A 692 1.96 -40.60 -13.08
N GLY A 693 1.52 -40.37 -11.84
CA GLY A 693 1.07 -39.06 -11.34
C GLY A 693 2.09 -37.96 -11.59
N MET A 694 3.33 -38.21 -11.15
CA MET A 694 4.45 -37.27 -11.32
C MET A 694 4.84 -37.09 -12.80
N LEU A 695 4.76 -38.14 -13.63
CA LEU A 695 4.97 -38.02 -15.08
C LEU A 695 3.96 -37.07 -15.71
N MET A 696 2.67 -37.16 -15.36
CA MET A 696 1.65 -36.22 -15.86
C MET A 696 1.92 -34.78 -15.40
N LEU A 697 2.42 -34.58 -14.17
CA LEU A 697 2.81 -33.26 -13.68
C LEU A 697 3.96 -32.65 -14.48
N ALA A 698 4.93 -33.47 -14.90
CA ALA A 698 6.04 -33.07 -15.78
C ALA A 698 5.58 -32.84 -17.24
N GLU A 699 4.56 -33.55 -17.70
CA GLU A 699 4.04 -33.43 -19.08
C GLU A 699 3.27 -32.13 -19.32
N ILE A 700 2.72 -31.48 -18.28
CA ILE A 700 2.19 -30.10 -18.37
C ILE A 700 3.25 -29.14 -18.92
N SER A 701 4.53 -29.48 -18.74
CA SER A 701 5.68 -28.65 -19.06
C SER A 701 6.26 -28.88 -20.45
N GLY A 702 5.68 -29.80 -21.23
CA GLY A 702 5.81 -29.80 -22.69
C GLY A 702 6.78 -30.78 -23.35
N ASP A 703 7.49 -31.66 -22.63
CA ASP A 703 8.40 -32.64 -23.26
C ASP A 703 8.26 -34.06 -22.68
N LYS A 704 8.07 -35.07 -23.55
CA LYS A 704 8.03 -36.49 -23.18
C LYS A 704 9.39 -37.16 -23.40
N LEU A 705 9.83 -37.98 -22.45
CA LEU A 705 10.96 -38.90 -22.65
C LEU A 705 10.42 -40.26 -23.08
N SER A 706 10.85 -40.80 -24.22
CA SER A 706 10.43 -42.12 -24.70
C SER A 706 11.35 -43.24 -24.18
N LYS A 707 10.87 -44.48 -24.13
CA LYS A 707 11.71 -45.66 -23.83
C LYS A 707 12.89 -45.80 -24.79
N ASN A 708 12.73 -45.36 -26.05
CA ASN A 708 13.80 -45.36 -27.04
C ASN A 708 14.91 -44.35 -26.69
N ASP A 709 14.55 -43.24 -26.03
CA ASP A 709 15.51 -42.23 -25.61
C ASP A 709 16.44 -42.75 -24.50
N VAL A 710 15.90 -43.55 -23.59
CA VAL A 710 16.67 -44.22 -22.54
C VAL A 710 17.62 -45.26 -23.15
N ILE A 711 17.17 -46.05 -24.13
CA ILE A 711 18.01 -47.03 -24.82
C ILE A 711 19.14 -46.35 -25.61
N GLN A 712 18.86 -45.23 -26.28
CA GLN A 712 19.87 -44.47 -27.01
C GLN A 712 20.86 -43.78 -26.06
N LEU A 713 20.43 -43.33 -24.88
CA LEU A 713 21.32 -42.81 -23.85
C LEU A 713 22.27 -43.88 -23.33
N LEU A 714 21.77 -45.09 -23.04
CA LEU A 714 22.62 -46.20 -22.57
C LEU A 714 23.68 -46.64 -23.62
N LYS A 715 23.42 -46.39 -24.90
CA LYS A 715 24.37 -46.63 -26.01
C LYS A 715 25.38 -45.48 -26.22
N GLY A 716 25.19 -44.34 -25.55
CA GLY A 716 25.97 -43.12 -25.79
C GLY A 716 25.56 -42.33 -27.04
N ASP A 717 24.47 -42.74 -27.71
CA ASP A 717 24.00 -42.14 -28.96
C ASP A 717 23.09 -40.92 -28.75
N LYS A 718 22.72 -40.61 -27.49
CA LYS A 718 21.80 -39.54 -27.15
C LYS A 718 22.20 -38.83 -25.87
N ILE A 719 22.16 -37.49 -25.92
CA ILE A 719 22.35 -36.60 -24.77
C ILE A 719 20.98 -36.17 -24.26
N ILE A 720 20.71 -36.39 -22.98
CA ILE A 720 19.52 -35.84 -22.32
C ILE A 720 19.88 -34.50 -21.70
N LYS A 721 19.09 -33.48 -22.03
CA LYS A 721 19.15 -32.16 -21.41
C LYS A 721 18.16 -32.11 -20.26
N ILE A 722 18.65 -31.84 -19.06
CA ILE A 722 17.85 -31.65 -17.85
C ILE A 722 17.84 -30.18 -17.47
#